data_AF-A0A5K1HQ71-F1
#
_entry.id   AF-A0A5K1HQ71-F1
#
_cell.length_a   1.000
_cell.length_b   1.000
_cell.length_c   1.000
_cell.angle_alpha   90.00
_cell.angle_beta   90.00
_cell.angle_gamma   90.00
#
_symmetry.space_group_name_H-M   'P 1'
#
loop_
_entity.id
_entity.type
_entity.pdbx_description
1 polymer ?
#
loop_
_entity_poly.entity_id
_entity_poly.type
_entity_poly.pdbx_seq_one_letter_code
_entity_poly.pdbx_strand_id
1 'polypeptide(L)'
;SEYPVVDGKNSMDLYINAMKECYKLLKQKAGGKNIFESTDYLCFHTPFYKMIQKAFDSLVKVDKPNTTAQEAASLFLKKVEPSLFVSKRIGNIYTGSLYACLISLLYKIPDIQNKNTLLFSYGSGLCSTMLQAQVISNPLSKSQITDIDNMFNSRIKVSPEEYSKVMKYKEETYGKWRGKIEVDLNLIADNTFYLEAIDDKWRRSYKLKQLQGETLVKNNISAIERINNIDKMIPITQEKSFHKMTINDRREVIQRKLNDSLDHSLLESGGIDSEQGDKIIENVIGKLSLPLGIVPMLLINNQKYMVPMCTEEPSVVAATSSIGKFFAPHSFIASSSPNMMIGQVHLLHVQISEVNKIRERKASMINELNNCCQSMVKRGGGVKDIRIREISDSSNGNFKNYSLDVIINVCDAMGANITNTIAEKAKEIVTFMGIKTGISILSNYCIERTTESKFMIPVEHLSWKGHKGIEVAEKVIEAYQFAKTDMFRAVTHNKGIMNGIDAVCLATGQDWRAIESAAHAYATRKGGYQPLTHYEIVEMEGKKYLMGMLELPVAVGTIGGTITKNDLYRQALKIMGNPSTQVLSEIIVTVGLAQNFAALRAMAIEGIQKGHMKLHVRAIMNIAKVPEHLEVACFRFMSARNKFN
;
A
#
# COMPACT_ATOMS: atom_id res chain seq x y z
N SER A 1 23.46 17.65 31.60
CA SER A 1 22.02 17.60 31.88
C SER A 1 21.42 16.52 31.01
N GLU A 2 20.65 15.57 31.56
CA GLU A 2 19.86 14.61 30.78
C GLU A 2 18.62 15.25 30.12
N TYR A 3 18.36 16.52 30.45
CA TYR A 3 17.31 17.34 29.83
C TYR A 3 17.92 18.32 28.82
N PRO A 4 17.27 18.51 27.66
CA PRO A 4 17.74 19.47 26.66
C PRO A 4 17.82 20.87 27.27
N VAL A 5 18.99 21.49 27.16
CA VAL A 5 19.20 22.88 27.60
C VAL A 5 18.79 23.79 26.44
N VAL A 6 17.88 24.73 26.70
CA VAL A 6 17.40 25.68 25.69
C VAL A 6 18.33 26.89 25.65
N ASP A 7 19.16 26.97 24.63
CA ASP A 7 19.83 28.22 24.25
C ASP A 7 19.03 28.91 23.14
N GLY A 8 18.15 29.82 23.56
CA GLY A 8 17.28 30.55 22.64
C GLY A 8 18.04 31.43 21.65
N LYS A 9 19.19 32.01 22.04
CA LYS A 9 19.97 32.89 21.16
C LYS A 9 20.65 32.08 20.07
N ASN A 10 21.37 31.02 20.45
CA ASN A 10 21.99 30.11 19.50
C ASN A 10 20.96 29.51 18.53
N SER A 11 19.76 29.15 19.02
CA SER A 11 18.70 28.62 18.17
C SER A 11 18.21 29.61 17.10
N MET A 12 18.10 30.90 17.45
CA MET A 12 17.74 31.95 16.49
C MET A 12 18.84 32.19 15.46
N ASP A 13 20.11 32.20 15.90
CA ASP A 13 21.25 32.41 15.01
C ASP A 13 21.38 31.27 14.00
N LEU A 14 21.21 30.01 14.43
CA LEU A 14 21.21 28.83 13.56
C LEU A 14 20.10 28.89 12.51
N TYR A 15 18.88 29.29 12.89
CA TYR A 15 17.76 29.46 11.95
C TYR A 15 18.11 30.49 10.87
N ILE A 16 18.61 31.65 11.26
CA ILE A 16 18.93 32.74 10.32
C ILE A 16 20.08 32.32 9.39
N ASN A 17 21.11 31.66 9.92
CA ASN A 17 22.24 31.20 9.14
C ASN A 17 21.83 30.11 8.14
N ALA A 18 21.06 29.11 8.58
CA ALA A 18 20.55 28.06 7.70
C ALA A 18 19.71 28.64 6.55
N MET A 19 18.84 29.61 6.85
CA MET A 19 18.06 30.33 5.86
C MET A 19 18.95 31.03 4.82
N LYS A 20 19.99 31.76 5.26
CA LYS A 20 20.93 32.44 4.35
C LYS A 20 21.66 31.46 3.45
N GLU A 21 22.15 30.35 3.99
CA GLU A 21 22.88 29.35 3.21
C GLU A 21 21.97 28.65 2.20
N CYS A 22 20.73 28.31 2.57
CA CYS A 22 19.75 27.80 1.62
C CYS A 22 19.46 28.80 0.50
N TYR A 23 19.33 30.09 0.82
CA TYR A 23 19.09 31.15 -0.15
C TYR A 23 20.26 31.32 -1.13
N LYS A 24 21.50 31.35 -0.63
CA LYS A 24 22.71 31.40 -1.46
C LYS A 24 22.82 30.20 -2.39
N LEU A 25 22.56 28.99 -1.87
CA LEU A 25 22.58 27.75 -2.67
C LEU A 25 21.52 27.78 -3.77
N LEU A 26 20.31 28.27 -3.48
CA LEU A 26 19.26 28.42 -4.47
C LEU A 26 19.67 29.42 -5.57
N LYS A 27 20.27 30.55 -5.19
CA LYS A 27 20.79 31.56 -6.13
C LYS A 27 21.89 31.00 -7.02
N GLN A 28 22.81 30.20 -6.46
CA GLN A 28 23.83 29.49 -7.23
C GLN A 28 23.20 28.55 -8.26
N LYS A 29 22.21 27.74 -7.85
CA LYS A 29 21.48 26.84 -8.76
C LYS A 29 20.71 27.58 -9.84
N ALA A 30 20.30 28.81 -9.60
CA ALA A 30 19.56 29.65 -10.55
C ALA A 30 20.43 30.38 -11.58
N GLY A 31 21.75 30.18 -11.57
CA GLY A 31 22.65 30.73 -12.60
C GLY A 31 22.73 32.25 -12.60
N GLY A 32 22.66 32.90 -11.43
CA GLY A 32 22.80 34.36 -11.31
C GLY A 32 21.51 35.17 -11.47
N LYS A 33 20.36 34.53 -11.69
CA LYS A 33 19.05 35.20 -11.65
C LYS A 33 18.79 35.79 -10.26
N ASN A 34 18.24 37.00 -10.22
CA ASN A 34 17.82 37.63 -8.97
C ASN A 34 16.54 36.94 -8.44
N ILE A 35 16.74 35.93 -7.58
CA ILE A 35 15.64 35.15 -6.99
C ILE A 35 14.74 36.04 -6.14
N PHE A 36 15.28 37.03 -5.43
CA PHE A 36 14.48 37.94 -4.61
C PHE A 36 13.51 38.76 -5.46
N GLU A 37 13.97 39.27 -6.60
CA GLU A 37 13.14 40.07 -7.52
C GLU A 37 12.10 39.24 -8.25
N SER A 38 12.43 38.01 -8.65
CA SER A 38 11.49 37.10 -9.32
C SER A 38 10.47 36.46 -8.38
N THR A 39 10.60 36.67 -7.06
CA THR A 39 9.71 36.12 -6.04
C THR A 39 8.67 37.15 -5.63
N ASP A 40 7.38 36.83 -5.74
CA ASP A 40 6.29 37.70 -5.30
C ASP A 40 6.12 37.63 -3.77
N TYR A 41 6.09 36.42 -3.21
CA TYR A 41 5.80 36.15 -1.80
C TYR A 41 6.78 35.18 -1.14
N LEU A 42 6.94 35.25 0.18
CA LEU A 42 7.79 34.35 0.95
C LEU A 42 7.01 33.72 2.11
N CYS A 43 7.10 32.39 2.21
CA CYS A 43 6.61 31.62 3.36
C CYS A 43 7.80 31.03 4.11
N PHE A 44 7.91 31.40 5.38
CA PHE A 44 8.94 30.89 6.28
C PHE A 44 8.36 29.84 7.22
N HIS A 45 9.14 28.80 7.53
CA HIS A 45 8.92 28.01 8.73
C HIS A 45 8.91 28.95 9.94
N THR A 46 7.80 28.99 10.68
CA THR A 46 7.52 30.04 11.67
C THR A 46 7.32 29.44 13.07
N PRO A 47 8.39 29.31 13.87
CA PRO A 47 8.28 28.91 15.27
C PRO A 47 7.51 29.97 16.08
N PHE A 48 7.78 31.24 15.82
CA PHE A 48 6.96 32.35 16.29
C PHE A 48 7.12 33.53 15.33
N TYR A 49 6.02 34.21 15.01
CA TYR A 49 5.96 35.15 13.89
C TYR A 49 6.92 36.34 14.04
N LYS A 50 7.23 36.78 15.27
CA LYS A 50 8.11 37.93 15.52
C LYS A 50 9.55 37.70 15.05
N MET A 51 10.02 36.46 15.00
CA MET A 51 11.38 36.16 14.51
C MET A 51 11.51 36.34 13.00
N ILE A 52 10.41 36.16 12.26
CA ILE A 52 10.43 36.15 10.79
C ILE A 52 10.86 37.50 10.23
N GLN A 53 10.56 38.61 10.91
CA GLN A 53 11.09 39.92 10.54
C GLN A 53 12.63 39.92 10.48
N LYS A 54 13.30 39.42 11.53
CA LYS A 54 14.77 39.36 11.58
C LYS A 54 15.35 38.44 10.51
N ALA A 55 14.69 37.32 10.23
CA ALA A 55 15.08 36.41 9.17
C ALA A 55 14.91 37.05 7.79
N PHE A 56 13.80 37.75 7.55
CA PHE A 56 13.56 38.47 6.32
C PHE A 56 14.57 39.61 6.11
N ASP A 57 14.80 40.45 7.12
CA ASP A 57 15.80 41.52 7.07
C ASP A 57 17.20 40.96 6.74
N SER A 58 17.51 39.80 7.31
CA SER A 58 18.75 39.08 7.04
C SER A 58 18.84 38.52 5.62
N LEU A 59 17.74 38.05 5.05
CA LEU A 59 17.64 37.57 3.66
C LEU A 59 17.79 38.72 2.68
N VAL A 60 17.06 39.82 2.90
CA VAL A 60 17.10 41.02 2.05
C VAL A 60 18.52 41.58 1.95
N LYS A 61 19.26 41.60 3.06
CA LYS A 61 20.66 42.06 3.07
C LYS A 61 21.62 41.19 2.25
N VAL A 62 21.26 39.95 1.92
CA VAL A 62 22.08 39.10 1.03
C VAL A 62 22.11 39.65 -0.40
N ASP A 63 20.99 40.19 -0.88
CA ASP A 63 20.86 40.72 -2.25
C ASP A 63 20.90 42.25 -2.31
N LYS A 64 20.45 42.93 -1.25
CA LYS A 64 20.34 44.39 -1.16
C LYS A 64 20.94 44.88 0.18
N PRO A 65 22.28 44.87 0.34
CA PRO A 65 22.95 45.18 1.61
C PRO A 65 22.68 46.60 2.13
N ASN A 66 22.39 47.55 1.23
CA ASN A 66 22.10 48.95 1.55
C ASN A 66 20.62 49.24 1.85
N THR A 67 19.75 48.21 1.91
CA THR A 67 18.32 48.41 2.20
C THR A 67 18.14 49.03 3.58
N THR A 68 17.44 50.16 3.64
CA THR A 68 17.11 50.84 4.90
C THR A 68 16.09 50.05 5.72
N ALA A 69 15.99 50.34 7.02
CA ALA A 69 14.99 49.69 7.88
C ALA A 69 13.54 49.96 7.42
N GLN A 70 13.26 51.15 6.89
CA GLN A 70 11.95 51.52 6.36
C GLN A 70 11.61 50.73 5.09
N GLU A 71 12.55 50.60 4.16
CA GLU A 71 12.36 49.81 2.94
C GLU A 71 12.18 48.32 3.25
N ALA A 72 12.97 47.76 4.18
CA ALA A 72 12.84 46.37 4.61
C ALA A 72 11.47 46.11 5.26
N ALA A 73 10.97 47.03 6.08
CA ALA A 73 9.63 46.94 6.67
C ALA A 73 8.52 46.99 5.59
N SER A 74 8.65 47.88 4.61
CA SER A 74 7.70 47.96 3.48
C SER A 74 7.68 46.67 2.66
N LEU A 75 8.86 46.12 2.34
CA LEU A 75 9.00 44.85 1.62
C LEU A 75 8.45 43.67 2.44
N PHE A 76 8.62 43.68 3.76
CA PHE A 76 8.08 42.65 4.65
C PHE A 76 6.55 42.65 4.62
N LEU A 77 5.93 43.83 4.75
CA LEU A 77 4.47 43.99 4.66
C LEU A 77 3.92 43.49 3.33
N LYS A 78 4.66 43.73 2.23
CA LYS A 78 4.23 43.31 0.89
C LYS A 78 4.44 41.81 0.63
N LYS A 79 5.59 41.26 0.98
CA LYS A 79 6.04 39.93 0.52
C LYS A 79 5.86 38.82 1.55
N VAL A 80 5.83 39.14 2.84
CA VAL A 80 5.84 38.15 3.93
C VAL A 80 4.59 38.21 4.78
N GLU A 81 4.10 39.41 5.12
CA GLU A 81 2.95 39.58 6.00
C GLU A 81 1.74 38.72 5.62
N PRO A 82 1.33 38.60 4.33
CA PRO A 82 0.18 37.79 3.95
C PRO A 82 0.33 36.31 4.32
N SER A 83 1.56 35.79 4.39
CA SER A 83 1.82 34.41 4.79
C SER A 83 1.80 34.21 6.31
N LEU A 84 1.72 35.26 7.12
CA LEU A 84 1.77 35.14 8.59
C LEU A 84 0.41 35.15 9.28
N PHE A 85 -0.69 35.28 8.53
CA PHE A 85 -2.04 35.45 9.08
C PHE A 85 -2.44 34.38 10.11
N VAL A 86 -2.31 33.10 9.77
CA VAL A 86 -2.65 31.97 10.65
C VAL A 86 -1.63 31.87 11.80
N SER A 87 -0.34 31.99 11.50
CA SER A 87 0.74 31.84 12.50
C SER A 87 0.71 32.92 13.59
N LYS A 88 0.27 34.15 13.28
CA LYS A 88 0.05 35.21 14.28
C LYS A 88 -1.05 34.86 15.28
N ARG A 89 -2.02 34.02 14.90
CA ARG A 89 -3.23 33.73 15.68
C ARG A 89 -3.20 32.37 16.40
N ILE A 90 -2.40 31.40 15.94
CA ILE A 90 -2.27 30.06 16.56
C ILE A 90 -1.04 29.97 17.49
N GLY A 91 0.05 30.66 17.17
CA GLY A 91 1.34 30.44 17.83
C GLY A 91 2.17 29.33 17.17
N ASN A 92 3.08 28.70 17.93
CA ASN A 92 4.03 27.73 17.38
C ASN A 92 3.36 26.38 17.08
N ILE A 93 3.40 25.94 15.82
CA ILE A 93 2.92 24.63 15.37
C ILE A 93 4.02 23.71 14.80
N TYR A 94 5.29 24.04 15.09
CA TYR A 94 6.47 23.27 14.70
C TYR A 94 6.45 22.85 13.22
N THR A 95 6.40 21.53 12.94
CA THR A 95 6.45 20.92 11.61
C THR A 95 5.39 21.48 10.65
N GLY A 96 4.21 21.87 11.16
CA GLY A 96 3.13 22.40 10.32
C GLY A 96 3.27 23.87 9.91
N SER A 97 4.27 24.59 10.42
CA SER A 97 4.30 26.06 10.35
C SER A 97 4.46 26.62 8.93
N LEU A 98 5.27 25.98 8.09
CA LEU A 98 5.43 26.40 6.69
C LEU A 98 4.13 26.25 5.89
N TYR A 99 3.40 25.14 6.10
CA TYR A 99 2.12 24.90 5.44
C TYR A 99 1.04 25.85 5.92
N ALA A 100 1.00 26.19 7.22
CA ALA A 100 0.11 27.24 7.71
C ALA A 100 0.43 28.60 7.09
N CYS A 101 1.71 28.89 6.81
CA CYS A 101 2.08 30.12 6.10
C CYS A 101 1.62 30.11 4.64
N LEU A 102 1.73 28.96 3.97
CA LEU A 102 1.21 28.79 2.61
C LEU A 102 -0.32 28.93 2.55
N ILE A 103 -1.05 28.32 3.50
CA ILE A 103 -2.51 28.46 3.61
C ILE A 103 -2.89 29.92 3.86
N SER A 104 -2.16 30.62 4.75
CA SER A 104 -2.36 32.05 5.01
C SER A 104 -2.24 32.87 3.72
N LEU A 105 -1.19 32.60 2.95
CA LEU A 105 -0.92 33.30 1.71
C LEU A 105 -2.02 33.06 0.66
N LEU A 106 -2.40 31.79 0.44
CA LEU A 106 -3.46 31.41 -0.49
C LEU A 106 -4.83 32.00 -0.10
N TYR A 107 -5.08 32.17 1.22
CA TYR A 107 -6.32 32.74 1.74
C TYR A 107 -6.35 34.26 1.64
N LYS A 108 -5.23 34.94 1.96
CA LYS A 108 -5.16 36.40 1.93
C LYS A 108 -4.95 36.99 0.54
N ILE A 109 -4.45 36.20 -0.41
CA ILE A 109 -4.25 36.59 -1.81
C ILE A 109 -5.07 35.66 -2.71
N PRO A 110 -6.38 35.91 -2.92
CA PRO A 110 -7.22 35.07 -3.79
C PRO A 110 -6.68 34.95 -5.22
N ASP A 111 -6.16 36.04 -5.79
CA ASP A 111 -5.63 36.14 -7.16
C ASP A 111 -4.14 35.78 -7.28
N ILE A 112 -3.66 34.85 -6.46
CA ILE A 112 -2.25 34.44 -6.40
C ILE A 112 -1.78 33.61 -7.62
N GLN A 113 -2.65 33.33 -8.58
CA GLN A 113 -2.32 32.52 -9.75
C GLN A 113 -1.11 33.09 -10.51
N ASN A 114 -0.22 32.19 -10.95
CA ASN A 114 1.04 32.45 -11.64
C ASN A 114 2.08 33.25 -10.84
N LYS A 115 1.85 33.51 -9.55
CA LYS A 115 2.83 34.17 -8.67
C LYS A 115 3.88 33.19 -8.15
N ASN A 116 5.10 33.67 -8.05
CA ASN A 116 6.23 32.92 -7.54
C ASN A 116 6.34 33.08 -6.03
N THR A 117 6.36 31.96 -5.31
CA THR A 117 6.47 31.91 -3.85
C THR A 117 7.75 31.19 -3.45
N LEU A 118 8.53 31.82 -2.58
CA LEU A 118 9.68 31.19 -1.96
C LEU A 118 9.26 30.48 -0.67
N LEU A 119 9.62 29.22 -0.53
CA LEU A 119 9.25 28.36 0.59
C LEU A 119 10.53 27.96 1.34
N PHE A 120 10.62 28.32 2.62
CA PHE A 120 11.74 27.96 3.49
C PHE A 120 11.30 27.02 4.63
N SER A 121 11.92 25.84 4.70
CA SER A 121 11.70 24.85 5.76
C SER A 121 12.96 24.70 6.63
N TYR A 122 12.76 24.66 7.95
CA TYR A 122 13.81 24.53 8.96
C TYR A 122 13.55 23.33 9.88
N GLY A 123 14.50 22.42 9.98
CA GLY A 123 14.44 21.21 10.81
C GLY A 123 15.32 21.29 12.06
N SER A 124 15.16 22.33 12.88
CA SER A 124 15.78 22.47 14.21
C SER A 124 17.27 22.11 14.31
N GLY A 125 18.06 22.47 13.30
CA GLY A 125 19.52 22.27 13.26
C GLY A 125 20.00 21.01 12.54
N LEU A 126 19.11 20.09 12.13
CA LEU A 126 19.47 18.89 11.37
C LEU A 126 19.57 19.17 9.86
N CYS A 127 18.55 19.80 9.29
CA CYS A 127 18.47 20.09 7.86
C CYS A 127 17.62 21.34 7.59
N SER A 128 17.82 21.96 6.43
CA SER A 128 17.03 23.09 5.96
C SER A 128 16.95 23.07 4.44
N THR A 129 15.82 23.48 3.91
CA THR A 129 15.56 23.47 2.46
C THR A 129 14.85 24.74 2.06
N MET A 130 15.23 25.28 0.91
CA MET A 130 14.53 26.39 0.28
C MET A 130 14.25 26.07 -1.18
N LEU A 131 13.04 26.39 -1.63
CA LEU A 131 12.63 26.21 -3.02
C LEU A 131 11.72 27.35 -3.46
N GLN A 132 11.73 27.66 -4.74
CA GLN A 132 10.78 28.58 -5.37
C GLN A 132 9.72 27.75 -6.10
N ALA A 133 8.45 28.08 -5.89
CA ALA A 133 7.31 27.43 -6.51
C ALA A 133 6.39 28.46 -7.15
N GLN A 134 5.77 28.12 -8.28
CA GLN A 134 4.74 28.95 -8.91
C GLN A 134 3.35 28.37 -8.59
N VAL A 135 2.42 29.24 -8.19
CA VAL A 135 1.04 28.80 -7.93
C VAL A 135 0.28 28.69 -9.25
N ILE A 136 0.01 27.48 -9.73
CA ILE A 136 -0.70 27.25 -11.01
C ILE A 136 -2.20 27.55 -10.92
N SER A 137 -2.80 27.27 -9.77
CA SER A 137 -4.20 27.57 -9.45
C SER A 137 -4.38 27.64 -7.93
N ASN A 138 -5.35 28.40 -7.44
CA ASN A 138 -5.62 28.53 -6.00
C ASN A 138 -6.55 27.38 -5.54
N PRO A 139 -6.04 26.37 -4.81
CA PRO A 139 -6.82 25.19 -4.44
C PRO A 139 -7.86 25.49 -3.35
N LEU A 140 -7.75 26.61 -2.63
CA LEU A 140 -8.69 26.96 -1.56
C LEU A 140 -10.12 27.19 -2.10
N SER A 141 -10.24 27.63 -3.35
CA SER A 141 -11.53 27.80 -4.06
C SER A 141 -12.38 26.52 -4.13
N LYS A 142 -11.77 25.34 -3.99
CA LYS A 142 -12.43 24.02 -4.04
C LYS A 142 -12.26 23.22 -2.73
N SER A 143 -11.70 23.83 -1.69
CA SER A 143 -11.38 23.17 -0.42
C SER A 143 -12.48 23.39 0.63
N GLN A 144 -12.48 22.60 1.71
CA GLN A 144 -13.32 22.86 2.90
C GLN A 144 -12.82 24.04 3.75
N ILE A 145 -11.66 24.63 3.41
CA ILE A 145 -11.01 25.73 4.15
C ILE A 145 -11.37 27.06 3.47
N THR A 146 -12.66 27.38 3.44
CA THR A 146 -13.17 28.59 2.78
C THR A 146 -13.25 29.80 3.72
N ASP A 147 -13.28 29.58 5.05
CA ASP A 147 -13.54 30.64 6.03
C ASP A 147 -12.68 30.52 7.30
N ILE A 148 -11.40 30.89 7.17
CA ILE A 148 -10.41 30.84 8.26
C ILE A 148 -10.73 31.88 9.36
N ASP A 149 -11.31 33.03 9.01
CA ASP A 149 -11.67 34.06 9.98
C ASP A 149 -12.75 33.55 10.95
N ASN A 150 -13.81 32.89 10.45
CA ASN A 150 -14.81 32.28 11.32
C ASN A 150 -14.26 31.13 12.18
N MET A 151 -13.33 30.33 11.68
CA MET A 151 -12.65 29.31 12.49
C MET A 151 -11.92 29.91 13.71
N PHE A 152 -11.36 31.12 13.58
CA PHE A 152 -10.72 31.79 14.70
C PHE A 152 -11.70 32.47 15.65
N ASN A 153 -12.82 32.95 15.14
CA ASN A 153 -13.86 33.60 15.93
C ASN A 153 -14.70 32.59 16.73
N SER A 154 -14.76 31.32 16.30
CA SER A 154 -15.44 30.24 17.02
C SER A 154 -14.63 29.62 18.17
N ARG A 155 -13.46 30.18 18.50
CA ARG A 155 -12.64 29.69 19.62
C ARG A 155 -13.35 29.85 20.96
N ILE A 156 -13.19 28.84 21.80
CA ILE A 156 -13.77 28.79 23.14
C ILE A 156 -12.81 29.48 24.12
N LYS A 157 -13.31 30.48 24.83
CA LYS A 157 -12.55 31.18 25.88
C LYS A 157 -12.55 30.33 27.16
N VAL A 158 -11.37 30.15 27.74
CA VAL A 158 -11.16 29.35 28.96
C VAL A 158 -10.57 30.26 30.05
N SER A 159 -11.00 30.10 31.29
CA SER A 159 -10.49 30.87 32.43
C SER A 159 -9.06 30.45 32.82
N PRO A 160 -8.25 31.32 33.47
CA PRO A 160 -6.92 30.94 33.97
C PRO A 160 -6.94 29.74 34.93
N GLU A 161 -7.99 29.61 35.74
CA GLU A 161 -8.16 28.51 36.69
C GLU A 161 -8.40 27.18 35.95
N GLU A 162 -9.28 27.17 34.95
CA GLU A 162 -9.50 26.00 34.08
C GLU A 162 -8.24 25.65 33.28
N TYR A 163 -7.54 26.64 32.73
CA TYR A 163 -6.27 26.43 32.04
C TYR A 163 -5.23 25.78 32.96
N SER A 164 -5.12 26.25 34.20
CA SER A 164 -4.18 25.70 35.19
C SER A 164 -4.54 24.26 35.56
N LYS A 165 -5.82 23.93 35.69
CA LYS A 165 -6.29 22.55 35.90
C LYS A 165 -5.94 21.65 34.72
N VAL A 166 -6.15 22.11 33.49
CA VAL A 166 -5.78 21.37 32.26
C VAL A 166 -4.27 21.16 32.17
N MET A 167 -3.46 22.18 32.49
CA MET A 167 -2.01 22.07 32.50
C MET A 167 -1.50 21.12 33.57
N LYS A 168 -2.05 21.18 34.78
CA LYS A 168 -1.72 20.23 35.87
C LYS A 168 -2.08 18.80 35.47
N TYR A 169 -3.27 18.59 34.91
CA TYR A 169 -3.67 17.29 34.38
C TYR A 169 -2.71 16.78 33.28
N LYS A 170 -2.29 17.68 32.37
CA LYS A 170 -1.30 17.35 31.35
C LYS A 170 0.04 16.95 31.96
N GLU A 171 0.53 17.65 32.98
CA GLU A 171 1.78 17.30 33.68
C GLU A 171 1.68 15.96 34.41
N GLU A 172 0.55 15.72 35.10
CA GLU A 172 0.31 14.47 35.82
C GLU A 172 0.21 13.26 34.89
N THR A 173 -0.29 13.47 33.66
CA THR A 173 -0.47 12.40 32.66
C THR A 173 0.67 12.28 31.65
N TYR A 174 1.54 13.30 31.53
CA TYR A 174 2.65 13.32 30.59
C TYR A 174 3.63 12.17 30.85
N GLY A 175 3.86 11.34 29.83
CA GLY A 175 4.74 10.17 29.95
C GLY A 175 4.21 9.08 30.87
N LYS A 176 2.94 9.16 31.31
CA LYS A 176 2.28 8.16 32.16
C LYS A 176 0.97 7.60 31.59
N TRP A 177 0.34 8.29 30.64
CA TRP A 177 -0.97 7.89 30.12
C TRP A 177 -0.92 6.59 29.31
N ARG A 178 -1.71 5.61 29.74
CA ARG A 178 -2.07 4.39 29.00
C ARG A 178 -3.58 4.15 29.09
N GLY A 179 -4.20 3.68 28.02
CA GLY A 179 -5.64 3.47 27.89
C GLY A 179 -6.35 4.49 27.01
N LYS A 180 -7.69 4.46 27.05
CA LYS A 180 -8.54 5.41 26.32
C LYS A 180 -8.38 6.82 26.87
N ILE A 181 -8.46 7.79 25.97
CA ILE A 181 -8.47 9.21 26.26
C ILE A 181 -9.89 9.69 26.06
N GLU A 182 -10.47 10.25 27.12
CA GLU A 182 -11.74 10.93 27.01
C GLU A 182 -11.51 12.25 26.28
N VAL A 183 -12.03 12.33 25.05
CA VAL A 183 -12.01 13.55 24.25
C VAL A 183 -13.43 14.08 24.20
N ASP A 184 -13.61 15.33 24.62
CA ASP A 184 -14.87 16.03 24.43
C ASP A 184 -15.06 16.33 22.94
N LEU A 185 -15.89 15.52 22.29
CA LEU A 185 -16.14 15.63 20.86
C LEU A 185 -16.82 16.94 20.48
N ASN A 186 -17.43 17.66 21.43
CA ASN A 186 -18.03 18.97 21.20
C ASN A 186 -16.98 20.06 20.97
N LEU A 187 -15.75 19.86 21.45
CA LEU A 187 -14.65 20.82 21.32
C LEU A 187 -13.83 20.65 20.04
N ILE A 188 -14.09 19.59 19.27
CA ILE A 188 -13.38 19.30 18.02
C ILE A 188 -14.35 19.36 16.84
N ALA A 189 -13.88 19.90 15.71
CA ALA A 189 -14.70 20.01 14.51
C ALA A 189 -15.05 18.63 13.95
N ASP A 190 -16.16 18.54 13.24
CA ASP A 190 -16.50 17.34 12.47
C ASP A 190 -15.40 17.08 11.42
N ASN A 191 -15.23 15.81 11.07
CA ASN A 191 -14.12 15.29 10.26
C ASN A 191 -12.73 15.56 10.85
N THR A 192 -12.62 15.76 12.18
CA THR A 192 -11.32 15.85 12.87
C THR A 192 -10.94 14.52 13.49
N PHE A 193 -9.72 14.06 13.21
CA PHE A 193 -9.13 12.93 13.94
C PHE A 193 -8.74 13.37 15.35
N TYR A 194 -9.23 12.68 16.37
CA TYR A 194 -8.84 12.88 17.76
C TYR A 194 -8.17 11.65 18.34
N LEU A 195 -7.29 11.86 19.30
CA LEU A 195 -6.57 10.78 19.96
C LEU A 195 -7.55 10.01 20.88
N GLU A 196 -7.88 8.78 20.50
CA GLU A 196 -8.82 7.92 21.23
C GLU A 196 -8.13 7.15 22.35
N ALA A 197 -6.87 6.73 22.15
CA ALA A 197 -6.15 5.95 23.15
C ALA A 197 -4.63 5.98 22.94
N ILE A 198 -3.89 5.73 24.01
CA ILE A 198 -2.47 5.39 23.97
C ILE A 198 -2.32 4.05 24.66
N ASP A 199 -1.82 3.01 23.97
CA ASP A 199 -1.67 1.70 24.61
C ASP A 199 -0.40 1.58 25.47
N ASP A 200 -0.21 0.42 26.11
CA ASP A 200 0.94 0.13 26.97
C ASP A 200 2.29 0.18 26.25
N LYS A 201 2.29 0.22 24.92
CA LYS A 201 3.47 0.34 24.05
C LYS A 201 3.62 1.75 23.48
N TRP A 202 2.93 2.74 24.05
CA TRP A 202 2.92 4.13 23.59
C TRP A 202 2.34 4.34 22.18
N ARG A 203 1.60 3.36 21.64
CA ARG A 203 0.97 3.48 20.32
C ARG A 203 -0.32 4.27 20.45
N ARG A 204 -0.45 5.30 19.61
CA ARG A 204 -1.57 6.22 19.60
C ARG A 204 -2.63 5.76 18.59
N SER A 205 -3.85 5.56 19.05
CA SER A 205 -5.02 5.28 18.21
C SER A 205 -5.82 6.57 18.06
N TYR A 206 -6.15 6.95 16.82
CA TYR A 206 -6.96 8.14 16.54
C TYR A 206 -8.29 7.72 15.92
N LYS A 207 -9.37 8.42 16.26
CA LYS A 207 -10.71 8.21 15.69
C LYS A 207 -11.17 9.48 14.99
N LEU A 208 -11.84 9.33 13.85
CA LEU A 208 -12.43 10.46 13.12
C LEU A 208 -13.78 10.80 13.73
N LYS A 209 -13.98 12.06 14.15
CA LYS A 209 -15.34 12.55 14.42
C LYS A 209 -16.08 12.66 13.10
N GLN A 210 -17.14 11.88 12.88
CA GLN A 210 -17.93 11.99 11.65
C GLN A 210 -18.90 13.17 11.71
N LEU A 211 -19.21 13.75 10.54
CA LEU A 211 -20.31 14.69 10.37
C LEU A 211 -21.61 14.08 10.90
N GLN A 212 -22.18 14.67 11.95
CA GLN A 212 -23.57 14.41 12.28
C GLN A 212 -24.42 15.25 11.32
N GLY A 213 -25.24 14.60 10.49
CA GLY A 213 -26.21 15.28 9.65
C GLY A 213 -27.05 16.25 10.48
N GLU A 214 -27.24 17.46 9.96
CA GLU A 214 -28.03 18.58 10.49
C GLU A 214 -28.71 18.36 11.85
N THR A 215 -28.08 18.83 12.93
CA THR A 215 -28.85 19.42 14.04
C THR A 215 -28.03 20.47 14.78
N LEU A 216 -28.25 21.74 14.41
CA LEU A 216 -28.04 22.87 15.30
C LEU A 216 -29.10 22.81 16.40
N VAL A 217 -28.80 22.16 17.54
CA VAL A 217 -29.51 22.42 18.80
C VAL A 217 -28.47 22.52 19.92
N LYS A 218 -28.25 23.76 20.38
CA LYS A 218 -27.74 24.07 21.71
C LYS A 218 -28.59 23.28 22.72
N ASN A 219 -27.97 22.46 23.57
CA ASN A 219 -28.48 22.23 24.92
C ASN A 219 -27.33 21.81 25.86
N ASN A 220 -27.13 22.65 26.87
CA ASN A 220 -26.27 22.39 28.02
C ASN A 220 -26.79 21.16 28.77
N ILE A 221 -26.06 20.05 28.70
CA ILE A 221 -26.22 18.96 29.68
C ILE A 221 -25.01 19.07 30.62
N SER A 222 -25.28 19.45 31.87
CA SER A 222 -24.26 19.64 32.89
C SER A 222 -23.57 18.32 33.25
N ALA A 223 -22.30 18.40 33.63
CA ALA A 223 -21.42 17.29 33.98
C ALA A 223 -21.88 16.38 35.15
N ILE A 224 -23.06 16.64 35.72
CA ILE A 224 -23.60 15.95 36.91
C ILE A 224 -24.20 14.57 36.56
N GLU A 225 -24.71 14.35 35.35
CA GLU A 225 -25.25 13.03 34.96
C GLU A 225 -24.17 11.97 34.63
N ARG A 226 -22.89 12.39 34.47
CA ARG A 226 -21.77 11.49 34.17
C ARG A 226 -21.32 10.61 35.35
N ILE A 227 -21.67 10.96 36.59
CA ILE A 227 -21.09 10.32 37.79
C ILE A 227 -21.89 9.10 38.27
N ASN A 228 -23.19 9.00 37.94
CA ASN A 228 -24.07 8.00 38.58
C ASN A 228 -24.16 6.63 37.88
N ASN A 229 -23.40 6.38 36.80
CA ASN A 229 -23.43 5.10 36.06
C ASN A 229 -22.10 4.30 36.12
N ILE A 230 -21.25 4.57 37.11
CA ILE A 230 -19.89 3.98 37.21
C ILE A 230 -19.87 2.57 37.82
N ASP A 231 -20.95 2.08 38.44
CA ASP A 231 -20.88 0.83 39.24
C ASP A 231 -21.11 -0.50 38.52
N LYS A 232 -20.99 -0.56 37.18
CA LYS A 232 -21.01 -1.85 36.46
C LYS A 232 -20.06 -1.90 35.26
N MET A 233 -18.74 -1.92 35.49
CA MET A 233 -17.81 -2.44 34.49
C MET A 233 -16.73 -3.35 35.10
N ILE A 234 -16.84 -4.62 34.72
CA ILE A 234 -15.87 -5.70 34.91
C ILE A 234 -14.56 -5.32 34.18
N PRO A 235 -13.37 -5.64 34.70
CA PRO A 235 -12.10 -5.23 34.09
C PRO A 235 -11.87 -5.92 32.73
N ILE A 236 -11.50 -5.16 31.69
CA ILE A 236 -11.05 -5.73 30.41
C ILE A 236 -9.55 -5.99 30.46
N THR A 237 -9.21 -7.25 30.21
CA THR A 237 -7.90 -7.89 30.24
C THR A 237 -7.10 -7.67 28.94
N GLN A 238 -5.78 -7.88 29.00
CA GLN A 238 -4.79 -7.88 27.89
C GLN A 238 -5.38 -8.20 26.50
N GLU A 239 -5.14 -7.35 25.49
CA GLU A 239 -5.47 -7.68 24.08
C GLU A 239 -4.79 -9.01 23.68
N LYS A 240 -5.60 -10.03 23.47
CA LYS A 240 -5.14 -11.34 22.96
C LYS A 240 -4.49 -11.14 21.59
N SER A 241 -3.37 -11.81 21.34
CA SER A 241 -2.78 -11.85 19.98
C SER A 241 -3.80 -12.37 18.97
N PHE A 242 -3.86 -11.83 17.74
CA PHE A 242 -4.89 -12.14 16.73
C PHE A 242 -5.12 -13.66 16.51
N HIS A 243 -4.06 -14.47 16.56
CA HIS A 243 -4.15 -15.94 16.43
C HIS A 243 -4.77 -16.66 17.66
N LYS A 244 -4.91 -15.96 18.79
CA LYS A 244 -5.54 -16.43 20.04
C LYS A 244 -6.97 -15.90 20.22
N MET A 245 -7.43 -15.01 19.34
CA MET A 245 -8.79 -14.47 19.34
C MET A 245 -9.79 -15.51 18.81
N THR A 246 -11.05 -15.40 19.23
CA THR A 246 -12.16 -16.17 18.64
C THR A 246 -12.45 -15.69 17.21
N ILE A 247 -13.26 -16.41 16.43
CA ILE A 247 -13.64 -15.99 15.08
C ILE A 247 -14.39 -14.66 15.11
N ASN A 248 -15.34 -14.48 16.04
CA ASN A 248 -16.10 -13.25 16.18
C ASN A 248 -15.21 -12.06 16.56
N ASP A 249 -14.31 -12.22 17.53
CA ASP A 249 -13.35 -11.18 17.90
C ASP A 249 -12.49 -10.75 16.70
N ARG A 250 -12.06 -11.70 15.85
CA ARG A 250 -11.30 -11.39 14.63
C ARG A 250 -12.15 -10.60 13.64
N ARG A 251 -13.40 -11.00 13.42
CA ARG A 251 -14.35 -10.30 12.53
C ARG A 251 -14.60 -8.87 13.01
N GLU A 252 -14.78 -8.66 14.31
CA GLU A 252 -14.90 -7.33 14.91
C GLU A 252 -13.64 -6.48 14.74
N VAL A 253 -12.45 -7.07 14.90
CA VAL A 253 -11.18 -6.37 14.63
C VAL A 253 -11.08 -5.96 13.16
N ILE A 254 -11.48 -6.83 12.23
CA ILE A 254 -11.48 -6.54 10.79
C ILE A 254 -12.45 -5.40 10.50
N GLN A 255 -13.69 -5.50 10.96
CA GLN A 255 -14.72 -4.47 10.77
C GLN A 255 -14.27 -3.11 11.34
N ARG A 256 -13.69 -3.10 12.55
CA ARG A 256 -13.12 -1.88 13.15
C ARG A 256 -11.98 -1.29 12.32
N LYS A 257 -11.08 -2.12 11.78
CA LYS A 257 -9.96 -1.67 10.94
C LYS A 257 -10.41 -1.16 9.57
N LEU A 258 -11.46 -1.75 9.00
CA LEU A 258 -12.04 -1.29 7.75
C LEU A 258 -12.79 0.03 7.89
N ASN A 259 -13.27 0.33 9.10
CA ASN A 259 -14.15 1.46 9.34
C ASN A 259 -15.38 1.43 8.41
N ASP A 260 -15.87 0.22 8.16
CA ASP A 260 -16.98 -0.07 7.25
C ASP A 260 -17.66 -1.38 7.69
N SER A 261 -18.87 -1.63 7.21
CA SER A 261 -19.62 -2.86 7.51
C SER A 261 -18.95 -4.08 6.91
N LEU A 262 -18.96 -5.16 7.69
CA LEU A 262 -18.54 -6.49 7.28
C LEU A 262 -19.78 -7.38 7.35
N ASP A 263 -20.16 -8.01 6.25
CA ASP A 263 -21.25 -8.96 6.23
C ASP A 263 -20.75 -10.30 6.80
N HIS A 264 -21.13 -10.56 8.05
CA HIS A 264 -20.78 -11.80 8.74
C HIS A 264 -21.50 -13.01 8.15
N SER A 265 -22.68 -12.83 7.55
CA SER A 265 -23.45 -13.93 6.94
C SER A 265 -22.77 -14.46 5.68
N LEU A 266 -22.15 -13.58 4.88
CA LEU A 266 -21.32 -13.98 3.73
C LEU A 266 -20.06 -14.74 4.16
N LEU A 267 -19.43 -14.30 5.26
CA LEU A 267 -18.25 -14.99 5.82
C LEU A 267 -18.56 -16.36 6.39
N GLU A 268 -19.79 -16.58 6.86
CA GLU A 268 -20.23 -17.88 7.38
C GLU A 268 -20.70 -18.81 6.26
N SER A 269 -21.42 -18.29 5.27
CA SER A 269 -22.03 -19.08 4.20
C SER A 269 -21.07 -19.43 3.06
N GLY A 270 -19.93 -18.73 2.95
CA GLY A 270 -19.01 -18.81 1.81
C GLY A 270 -19.42 -17.96 0.61
N GLY A 271 -20.48 -17.16 0.75
CA GLY A 271 -20.92 -16.17 -0.22
C GLY A 271 -21.64 -16.72 -1.47
N ILE A 272 -21.81 -18.04 -1.58
CA ILE A 272 -22.67 -18.65 -2.60
C ILE A 272 -23.67 -19.63 -1.99
N ASP A 273 -24.90 -19.62 -2.49
CA ASP A 273 -25.86 -20.72 -2.35
C ASP A 273 -25.82 -21.68 -3.56
N SER A 274 -26.57 -22.77 -3.50
CA SER A 274 -26.59 -23.78 -4.57
C SER A 274 -27.18 -23.25 -5.88
N GLU A 275 -28.15 -22.33 -5.84
CA GLU A 275 -28.78 -21.77 -7.03
C GLU A 275 -27.83 -20.79 -7.75
N GLN A 276 -27.08 -20.00 -6.98
CA GLN A 276 -26.00 -19.18 -7.49
C GLN A 276 -24.87 -20.05 -8.06
N GLY A 277 -24.55 -21.15 -7.39
CA GLY A 277 -23.60 -22.16 -7.87
C GLY A 277 -23.94 -22.68 -9.26
N ASP A 278 -25.21 -23.06 -9.48
CA ASP A 278 -25.72 -23.58 -10.77
C ASP A 278 -25.68 -22.54 -11.91
N LYS A 279 -25.58 -21.24 -11.56
CA LYS A 279 -25.35 -20.13 -12.51
C LYS A 279 -23.85 -19.86 -12.77
N ILE A 280 -22.96 -20.49 -12.01
CA ILE A 280 -21.50 -20.34 -12.13
C ILE A 280 -20.91 -21.47 -12.96
N ILE A 281 -21.30 -22.72 -12.70
CA ILE A 281 -20.82 -23.93 -13.41
C ILE A 281 -21.97 -24.89 -13.69
N GLU A 282 -21.72 -25.89 -14.52
CA GLU A 282 -22.69 -26.93 -14.89
C GLU A 282 -22.78 -28.05 -13.84
N ASN A 283 -23.93 -28.74 -13.78
CA ASN A 283 -24.16 -29.95 -12.98
C ASN A 283 -23.92 -29.77 -11.47
N VAL A 284 -24.41 -28.68 -10.88
CA VAL A 284 -24.20 -28.38 -9.47
C VAL A 284 -25.07 -29.26 -8.57
N ILE A 285 -24.42 -29.98 -7.65
CA ILE A 285 -25.06 -30.84 -6.65
C ILE A 285 -24.85 -30.35 -5.20
N GLY A 286 -24.09 -29.27 -5.03
CA GLY A 286 -23.73 -28.72 -3.73
C GLY A 286 -22.55 -27.75 -3.81
N LYS A 287 -21.99 -27.39 -2.64
CA LYS A 287 -20.85 -26.47 -2.53
C LYS A 287 -19.76 -27.04 -1.63
N LEU A 288 -18.50 -26.76 -1.98
CA LEU A 288 -17.34 -27.02 -1.14
C LEU A 288 -16.89 -25.72 -0.49
N SER A 289 -16.61 -25.74 0.82
CA SER A 289 -16.11 -24.57 1.56
C SER A 289 -14.67 -24.79 1.98
N LEU A 290 -13.83 -23.77 1.77
CA LEU A 290 -12.44 -23.73 2.22
C LEU A 290 -12.27 -22.69 3.34
N PRO A 291 -11.37 -22.90 4.32
CA PRO A 291 -11.14 -21.94 5.39
C PRO A 291 -10.63 -20.60 4.87
N LEU A 292 -11.30 -19.50 5.24
CA LEU A 292 -10.87 -18.13 4.96
C LEU A 292 -10.13 -17.54 6.17
N GLY A 293 -8.82 -17.37 6.03
CA GLY A 293 -7.95 -16.67 6.97
C GLY A 293 -7.65 -15.23 6.54
N ILE A 294 -6.90 -14.52 7.38
CA ILE A 294 -6.44 -13.16 7.08
C ILE A 294 -5.02 -12.93 7.59
N VAL A 295 -4.22 -12.27 6.76
CA VAL A 295 -2.95 -11.65 7.16
C VAL A 295 -3.28 -10.26 7.69
N PRO A 296 -3.09 -9.99 9.00
CA PRO A 296 -3.63 -8.79 9.64
C PRO A 296 -2.89 -7.50 9.28
N MET A 297 -1.70 -7.62 8.68
CA MET A 297 -0.89 -6.50 8.21
C MET A 297 0.24 -6.99 7.30
N LEU A 298 0.35 -6.40 6.11
CA LEU A 298 1.49 -6.47 5.22
C LEU A 298 1.81 -5.05 4.72
N LEU A 299 3.07 -4.63 4.76
CA LEU A 299 3.48 -3.28 4.36
C LEU A 299 4.11 -3.32 2.95
N ILE A 300 3.44 -2.71 1.98
CA ILE A 300 3.83 -2.70 0.56
C ILE A 300 3.80 -1.25 0.09
N ASN A 301 4.89 -0.76 -0.50
CA ASN A 301 5.03 0.64 -0.92
C ASN A 301 4.65 1.63 0.20
N ASN A 302 5.02 1.31 1.45
CA ASN A 302 4.67 2.03 2.68
C ASN A 302 3.17 2.11 3.02
N GLN A 303 2.31 1.34 2.34
CA GLN A 303 0.89 1.19 2.64
C GLN A 303 0.60 -0.14 3.32
N LYS A 304 -0.29 -0.13 4.32
CA LYS A 304 -0.69 -1.33 5.07
C LYS A 304 -1.89 -1.99 4.43
N TYR A 305 -1.77 -3.29 4.18
CA TYR A 305 -2.85 -4.12 3.66
C TYR A 305 -3.23 -5.20 4.67
N MET A 306 -4.54 -5.46 4.80
CA MET A 306 -5.05 -6.70 5.35
C MET A 306 -5.35 -7.63 4.19
N VAL A 307 -4.81 -8.85 4.20
CA VAL A 307 -4.87 -9.74 3.03
C VAL A 307 -5.65 -11.01 3.37
N PRO A 308 -6.88 -11.18 2.85
CA PRO A 308 -7.60 -12.44 2.93
C PRO A 308 -6.84 -13.56 2.22
N MET A 309 -6.82 -14.76 2.82
CA MET A 309 -6.17 -15.94 2.27
C MET A 309 -7.05 -17.17 2.52
N CYS A 310 -7.42 -17.88 1.46
CA CYS A 310 -8.28 -19.06 1.51
C CYS A 310 -7.45 -20.32 1.22
N THR A 311 -7.31 -21.22 2.20
CA THR A 311 -6.49 -22.43 2.06
C THR A 311 -6.83 -23.46 3.13
N GLU A 312 -6.75 -24.73 2.76
CA GLU A 312 -6.83 -25.88 3.65
C GLU A 312 -5.49 -26.18 4.34
N GLU A 313 -4.37 -25.71 3.79
CA GLU A 313 -3.04 -26.07 4.27
C GLU A 313 -2.71 -25.34 5.59
N PRO A 314 -2.40 -26.09 6.67
CA PRO A 314 -1.96 -25.50 7.93
C PRO A 314 -0.71 -24.64 7.76
N SER A 315 -0.55 -23.66 8.64
CA SER A 315 0.63 -22.78 8.72
C SER A 315 0.79 -21.77 7.57
N VAL A 316 0.09 -21.92 6.43
CA VAL A 316 0.26 -21.01 5.28
C VAL A 316 -0.02 -19.55 5.66
N VAL A 317 -1.21 -19.26 6.21
CA VAL A 317 -1.60 -17.91 6.67
C VAL A 317 -0.72 -17.43 7.83
N ALA A 318 -0.30 -18.34 8.69
CA ALA A 318 0.54 -18.02 9.86
C ALA A 318 1.96 -17.61 9.45
N ALA A 319 2.54 -18.28 8.45
CA ALA A 319 3.85 -17.96 7.90
C ALA A 319 3.85 -16.56 7.28
N THR A 320 2.88 -16.26 6.41
CA THR A 320 2.75 -14.91 5.83
C THR A 320 2.51 -13.84 6.92
N SER A 321 1.66 -14.12 7.92
CA SER A 321 1.42 -13.21 9.04
C SER A 321 2.66 -12.95 9.90
N SER A 322 3.49 -13.97 10.10
CA SER A 322 4.76 -13.86 10.81
C SER A 322 5.72 -12.94 10.05
N ILE A 323 5.78 -13.07 8.72
CA ILE A 323 6.59 -12.18 7.88
C ILE A 323 6.03 -10.76 7.86
N GLY A 324 4.73 -10.56 7.74
CA GLY A 324 4.13 -9.22 7.84
C GLY A 324 4.46 -8.51 9.17
N LYS A 325 4.50 -9.25 10.29
CA LYS A 325 4.96 -8.71 11.58
C LYS A 325 6.47 -8.44 11.60
N PHE A 326 7.28 -9.37 11.07
CA PHE A 326 8.73 -9.22 11.01
C PHE A 326 9.15 -8.01 10.18
N PHE A 327 8.44 -7.76 9.08
CA PHE A 327 8.62 -6.61 8.21
C PHE A 327 7.97 -5.34 8.76
N ALA A 328 7.37 -5.28 9.95
CA ALA A 328 6.78 -4.03 10.44
C ALA A 328 7.69 -2.77 10.38
N PRO A 329 9.03 -2.84 10.56
CA PRO A 329 9.92 -1.69 10.38
C PRO A 329 10.46 -1.53 8.94
N HIS A 330 10.05 -2.39 8.01
CA HIS A 330 10.51 -2.43 6.63
C HIS A 330 9.31 -2.45 5.66
N SER A 331 9.50 -2.08 4.40
CA SER A 331 8.44 -2.21 3.41
C SER A 331 8.92 -3.13 2.30
N PHE A 332 8.02 -3.98 1.81
CA PHE A 332 8.18 -4.51 0.46
C PHE A 332 7.99 -3.35 -0.52
N ILE A 333 8.72 -3.40 -1.63
CA ILE A 333 8.56 -2.51 -2.77
C ILE A 333 8.05 -3.35 -3.91
N ALA A 334 6.90 -2.98 -4.47
CA ALA A 334 6.27 -3.72 -5.54
C ALA A 334 5.84 -2.77 -6.67
N SER A 335 5.86 -3.29 -7.89
CA SER A 335 5.42 -2.57 -9.08
C SER A 335 4.91 -3.54 -10.13
N SER A 336 3.90 -3.13 -10.87
CA SER A 336 3.28 -3.91 -11.93
C SER A 336 3.32 -3.18 -13.28
N SER A 337 3.48 -3.96 -14.36
CA SER A 337 3.30 -3.42 -15.72
C SER A 337 1.82 -3.10 -15.98
N PRO A 338 1.49 -2.43 -17.10
CA PRO A 338 0.10 -2.25 -17.52
C PRO A 338 -0.63 -3.60 -17.66
N ASN A 339 -1.96 -3.58 -17.51
CA ASN A 339 -2.81 -4.77 -17.60
C ASN A 339 -2.98 -5.25 -19.05
N MET A 340 -1.90 -5.81 -19.62
CA MET A 340 -1.87 -6.34 -20.98
C MET A 340 -2.31 -7.80 -21.04
N MET A 341 -2.96 -8.21 -22.12
CA MET A 341 -3.26 -9.60 -22.43
C MET A 341 -2.89 -9.87 -23.88
N ILE A 342 -2.53 -11.12 -24.17
CA ILE A 342 -2.27 -11.57 -25.53
C ILE A 342 -3.43 -12.44 -26.01
N GLY A 343 -4.05 -12.06 -27.11
CA GLY A 343 -4.89 -12.93 -27.93
C GLY A 343 -4.08 -13.50 -29.09
N GLN A 344 -4.11 -14.81 -29.30
CA GLN A 344 -3.32 -15.48 -30.34
C GLN A 344 -4.22 -16.00 -31.45
N VAL A 345 -3.81 -15.82 -32.70
CA VAL A 345 -4.40 -16.51 -33.86
C VAL A 345 -3.32 -17.36 -34.49
N HIS A 346 -3.59 -18.67 -34.61
CA HIS A 346 -2.71 -19.59 -35.31
C HIS A 346 -2.87 -19.38 -36.83
N LEU A 347 -1.79 -19.02 -37.51
CA LEU A 347 -1.72 -18.91 -38.96
C LEU A 347 -1.02 -20.14 -39.54
N LEU A 348 -1.69 -20.84 -40.44
CA LEU A 348 -1.29 -22.16 -40.95
C LEU A 348 -0.75 -22.05 -42.36
N HIS A 349 0.42 -22.67 -42.60
CA HIS A 349 1.02 -22.76 -43.94
C HIS A 349 1.10 -21.40 -44.66
N VAL A 350 1.71 -20.42 -44.01
CA VAL A 350 1.76 -19.04 -44.51
C VAL A 350 3.12 -18.74 -45.14
N GLN A 351 3.12 -18.04 -46.27
CA GLN A 351 4.32 -17.53 -46.91
C GLN A 351 4.75 -16.18 -46.32
N ILE A 352 6.03 -15.84 -46.45
CA ILE A 352 6.55 -14.56 -45.94
C ILE A 352 5.87 -13.34 -46.57
N SER A 353 5.42 -13.46 -47.83
CA SER A 353 4.67 -12.41 -48.55
C SER A 353 3.32 -12.12 -47.87
N GLU A 354 2.63 -13.13 -47.38
CA GLU A 354 1.36 -12.98 -46.65
C GLU A 354 1.56 -12.37 -45.25
N VAL A 355 2.66 -12.73 -44.57
CA VAL A 355 3.06 -12.08 -43.31
C VAL A 355 3.29 -10.59 -43.51
N ASN A 356 3.95 -10.21 -44.62
CA ASN A 356 4.19 -8.80 -44.94
C ASN A 356 2.89 -8.04 -45.23
N LYS A 357 1.90 -8.66 -45.88
CA LYS A 357 0.55 -8.07 -46.05
C LYS A 357 -0.11 -7.75 -44.71
N ILE A 358 -0.01 -8.64 -43.71
CA ILE A 358 -0.53 -8.36 -42.36
C ILE A 358 0.22 -7.20 -41.72
N ARG A 359 1.56 -7.15 -41.85
CA ARG A 359 2.39 -6.07 -41.30
C ARG A 359 2.03 -4.71 -41.90
N GLU A 360 1.81 -4.64 -43.21
CA GLU A 360 1.39 -3.41 -43.90
C GLU A 360 0.01 -2.94 -43.43
N ARG A 361 -0.92 -3.86 -43.14
CA ARG A 361 -2.27 -3.53 -42.67
C ARG A 361 -2.36 -3.36 -41.13
N LYS A 362 -1.28 -3.54 -40.38
CA LYS A 362 -1.25 -3.55 -38.91
C LYS A 362 -2.03 -2.38 -38.27
N ALA A 363 -1.77 -1.15 -38.69
CA ALA A 363 -2.43 0.03 -38.12
C ALA A 363 -3.95 0.04 -38.38
N SER A 364 -4.37 -0.33 -39.59
CA SER A 364 -5.79 -0.46 -39.95
C SER A 364 -6.47 -1.58 -39.16
N MET A 365 -5.80 -2.73 -38.99
CA MET A 365 -6.31 -3.85 -38.19
C MET A 365 -6.49 -3.46 -36.72
N ILE A 366 -5.54 -2.73 -36.12
CA ILE A 366 -5.66 -2.25 -34.74
C ILE A 366 -6.89 -1.37 -34.57
N ASN A 367 -7.16 -0.46 -35.51
CA ASN A 367 -8.36 0.39 -35.48
C ASN A 367 -9.64 -0.44 -35.62
N GLU A 368 -9.66 -1.42 -36.54
CA GLU A 368 -10.81 -2.31 -36.75
C GLU A 368 -11.11 -3.15 -35.50
N LEU A 369 -10.10 -3.72 -34.86
CA LEU A 369 -10.25 -4.50 -33.63
C LEU A 369 -10.69 -3.64 -32.44
N ASN A 370 -10.23 -2.38 -32.37
CA ASN A 370 -10.66 -1.45 -31.34
C ASN A 370 -12.15 -1.07 -31.45
N ASN A 371 -12.76 -1.19 -32.63
CA ASN A 371 -14.21 -1.00 -32.80
C ASN A 371 -15.03 -2.08 -32.07
N CYS A 372 -14.48 -3.28 -31.87
CA CYS A 372 -15.13 -4.35 -31.12
C CYS A 372 -15.10 -4.14 -29.60
N CYS A 373 -14.32 -3.18 -29.09
CA CYS A 373 -14.12 -2.95 -27.66
C CYS A 373 -14.17 -1.47 -27.26
N GLN A 374 -15.06 -0.68 -27.89
CA GLN A 374 -15.14 0.78 -27.68
C GLN A 374 -15.27 1.21 -26.20
N SER A 375 -16.00 0.47 -25.37
CA SER A 375 -16.14 0.76 -23.93
C SER A 375 -14.81 0.62 -23.17
N MET A 376 -13.93 -0.27 -23.61
CA MET A 376 -12.58 -0.45 -23.07
C MET A 376 -11.65 0.66 -23.58
N VAL A 377 -11.74 1.02 -24.86
CA VAL A 377 -10.98 2.14 -25.46
C VAL A 377 -11.29 3.46 -24.75
N LYS A 378 -12.57 3.74 -24.45
CA LYS A 378 -13.00 4.93 -23.70
C LYS A 378 -12.36 5.03 -22.29
N ARG A 379 -11.97 3.90 -21.70
CA ARG A 379 -11.30 3.81 -20.38
C ARG A 379 -9.77 3.79 -20.49
N GLY A 380 -9.22 4.04 -21.68
CA GLY A 380 -7.78 4.04 -21.94
C GLY A 380 -7.20 2.67 -22.35
N GLY A 381 -8.02 1.62 -22.40
CA GLY A 381 -7.63 0.27 -22.80
C GLY A 381 -7.64 0.03 -24.32
N GLY A 382 -7.95 -1.21 -24.72
CA GLY A 382 -8.07 -1.62 -26.12
C GLY A 382 -6.80 -2.26 -26.69
N VAL A 383 -6.86 -2.64 -27.96
CA VAL A 383 -5.73 -3.19 -28.72
C VAL A 383 -4.65 -2.13 -28.86
N LYS A 384 -3.45 -2.46 -28.36
CA LYS A 384 -2.28 -1.58 -28.36
C LYS A 384 -1.27 -1.95 -29.42
N ASP A 385 -1.15 -3.24 -29.72
CA ASP A 385 -0.18 -3.71 -30.69
C ASP A 385 -0.58 -5.05 -31.31
N ILE A 386 0.04 -5.38 -32.45
CA ILE A 386 -0.03 -6.69 -33.10
C ILE A 386 1.39 -7.09 -33.49
N ARG A 387 1.79 -8.30 -33.12
CA ARG A 387 3.06 -8.92 -33.53
C ARG A 387 2.83 -10.28 -34.18
N ILE A 388 3.75 -10.68 -35.05
CA ILE A 388 3.73 -11.97 -35.71
C ILE A 388 5.01 -12.71 -35.36
N ARG A 389 4.89 -13.90 -34.78
CA ARG A 389 6.02 -14.76 -34.41
C ARG A 389 5.96 -16.05 -35.23
N GLU A 390 7.09 -16.49 -35.74
CA GLU A 390 7.20 -17.82 -36.34
C GLU A 390 7.15 -18.90 -35.23
N ILE A 391 6.40 -19.98 -35.44
CA ILE A 391 6.18 -21.05 -34.44
C ILE A 391 6.41 -22.47 -34.99
N SER A 392 6.85 -22.61 -36.24
CA SER A 392 7.07 -23.91 -36.88
C SER A 392 8.38 -24.59 -36.47
N ASP A 393 8.31 -25.93 -36.35
CA ASP A 393 9.47 -26.82 -36.37
C ASP A 393 9.84 -27.13 -37.85
N SER A 394 11.13 -27.31 -38.11
CA SER A 394 11.80 -26.97 -39.38
C SER A 394 11.58 -27.97 -40.54
N SER A 395 10.44 -28.65 -40.64
CA SER A 395 10.33 -29.89 -41.41
C SER A 395 9.51 -29.87 -42.72
N ASN A 396 8.84 -28.77 -43.12
CA ASN A 396 8.00 -28.78 -44.34
C ASN A 396 8.08 -27.50 -45.22
N GLY A 397 9.12 -27.38 -46.05
CA GLY A 397 9.14 -26.50 -47.24
C GLY A 397 9.01 -24.97 -47.02
N ASN A 398 8.63 -24.23 -48.07
CA ASN A 398 8.50 -22.75 -48.07
C ASN A 398 7.33 -22.20 -47.22
N PHE A 399 6.53 -23.06 -46.58
CA PHE A 399 5.37 -22.68 -45.80
C PHE A 399 5.66 -22.86 -44.30
N LYS A 400 5.39 -21.81 -43.52
CA LYS A 400 5.67 -21.79 -42.08
C LYS A 400 4.41 -21.52 -41.28
N ASN A 401 4.38 -21.97 -40.03
CA ASN A 401 3.31 -21.63 -39.10
C ASN A 401 3.70 -20.39 -38.31
N TYR A 402 2.75 -19.48 -38.14
CA TYR A 402 2.95 -18.25 -37.37
C TYR A 402 1.87 -18.09 -36.30
N SER A 403 2.22 -17.35 -35.25
CA SER A 403 1.27 -16.84 -34.28
C SER A 403 1.12 -15.34 -34.49
N LEU A 404 -0.10 -14.90 -34.77
CA LEU A 404 -0.49 -13.49 -34.71
C LEU A 404 -0.89 -13.20 -33.26
N ASP A 405 -0.04 -12.51 -32.52
CA ASP A 405 -0.32 -12.08 -31.16
C ASP A 405 -0.89 -10.65 -31.19
N VAL A 406 -2.12 -10.49 -30.70
CA VAL A 406 -2.80 -9.21 -30.49
C VAL A 406 -2.60 -8.81 -29.02
N ILE A 407 -1.95 -7.67 -28.77
CA ILE A 407 -1.63 -7.16 -27.43
C ILE A 407 -2.70 -6.15 -27.02
N ILE A 408 -3.38 -6.42 -25.92
CA ILE A 408 -4.63 -5.76 -25.52
C ILE A 408 -4.52 -5.24 -24.09
N ASN A 409 -4.73 -3.95 -23.85
CA ASN A 409 -4.88 -3.43 -22.48
C ASN A 409 -6.33 -3.62 -22.01
N VAL A 410 -6.53 -4.48 -21.02
CA VAL A 410 -7.84 -4.92 -20.53
C VAL A 410 -8.38 -4.10 -19.34
N CYS A 411 -7.75 -2.97 -19.02
CA CYS A 411 -8.06 -2.14 -17.85
C CYS A 411 -8.08 -2.99 -16.57
N ASP A 412 -9.14 -2.94 -15.76
CA ASP A 412 -9.22 -3.65 -14.49
C ASP A 412 -9.75 -5.11 -14.59
N ALA A 413 -10.07 -5.60 -15.79
CA ALA A 413 -10.52 -6.98 -15.95
C ALA A 413 -9.34 -7.97 -15.98
N MET A 414 -9.62 -9.26 -15.70
CA MET A 414 -8.68 -10.34 -16.05
C MET A 414 -8.48 -10.36 -17.58
N GLY A 415 -9.59 -10.24 -18.33
CA GLY A 415 -9.56 -10.00 -19.76
C GLY A 415 -9.75 -11.24 -20.65
N ALA A 416 -9.99 -12.43 -20.10
CA ALA A 416 -10.11 -13.66 -20.89
C ALA A 416 -11.17 -13.58 -22.00
N ASN A 417 -12.44 -13.32 -21.66
CA ASN A 417 -13.55 -13.30 -22.63
C ASN A 417 -13.33 -12.26 -23.74
N ILE A 418 -12.98 -11.02 -23.36
CA ILE A 418 -12.77 -9.94 -24.32
C ILE A 418 -11.53 -10.16 -25.20
N THR A 419 -10.48 -10.79 -24.66
CA THR A 419 -9.29 -11.18 -25.43
C THR A 419 -9.65 -12.24 -26.48
N ASN A 420 -10.49 -13.23 -26.11
CA ASN A 420 -10.98 -14.23 -27.06
C ASN A 420 -11.83 -13.60 -28.17
N THR A 421 -12.78 -12.73 -27.82
CA THR A 421 -13.59 -12.00 -28.82
C THR A 421 -12.72 -11.19 -29.79
N ILE A 422 -11.69 -10.51 -29.29
CA ILE A 422 -10.77 -9.76 -30.14
C ILE A 422 -9.90 -10.70 -30.99
N ALA A 423 -9.46 -11.83 -30.46
CA ALA A 423 -8.70 -12.84 -31.21
C ALA A 423 -9.54 -13.50 -32.32
N GLU A 424 -10.81 -13.78 -32.06
CA GLU A 424 -11.77 -14.28 -33.06
C GLU A 424 -11.98 -13.25 -34.16
N LYS A 425 -12.15 -11.97 -33.82
CA LYS A 425 -12.24 -10.90 -34.82
C LYS A 425 -10.96 -10.77 -35.64
N ALA A 426 -9.79 -10.86 -34.99
CA ALA A 426 -8.51 -10.84 -35.70
C ALA A 426 -8.40 -12.02 -36.67
N LYS A 427 -8.88 -13.20 -36.27
CA LYS A 427 -8.98 -14.39 -37.13
C LYS A 427 -9.89 -14.17 -38.33
N GLU A 428 -11.06 -13.58 -38.16
CA GLU A 428 -11.96 -13.22 -39.28
C GLU A 428 -11.25 -12.31 -40.29
N ILE A 429 -10.59 -11.26 -39.79
CA ILE A 429 -9.89 -10.28 -40.63
C ILE A 429 -8.80 -10.95 -41.48
N VAL A 430 -7.94 -11.79 -40.88
CA VAL A 430 -6.87 -12.45 -41.66
C VAL A 430 -7.41 -13.56 -42.57
N THR A 431 -8.50 -14.22 -42.19
CA THR A 431 -9.17 -15.22 -43.04
C THR A 431 -9.74 -14.56 -44.29
N PHE A 432 -10.32 -13.36 -44.16
CA PHE A 432 -10.80 -12.57 -45.29
C PHE A 432 -9.65 -12.13 -46.23
N MET A 433 -8.42 -12.04 -45.72
CA MET A 433 -7.22 -11.79 -46.54
C MET A 433 -6.74 -13.04 -47.31
N GLY A 434 -7.45 -14.17 -47.21
CA GLY A 434 -7.10 -15.44 -47.85
C GLY A 434 -6.12 -16.31 -47.06
N ILE A 435 -5.78 -15.92 -45.83
CA ILE A 435 -4.79 -16.63 -45.01
C ILE A 435 -5.48 -17.74 -44.24
N LYS A 436 -4.95 -18.97 -44.33
CA LYS A 436 -5.48 -20.12 -43.60
C LYS A 436 -5.21 -19.96 -42.09
N THR A 437 -6.26 -20.07 -41.29
CA THR A 437 -6.19 -19.91 -39.82
C THR A 437 -6.59 -21.17 -39.07
N GLY A 438 -6.01 -21.35 -37.89
CA GLY A 438 -6.34 -22.38 -36.91
C GLY A 438 -7.16 -21.83 -35.75
N ILE A 439 -6.80 -22.21 -34.53
CA ILE A 439 -7.46 -21.71 -33.31
C ILE A 439 -7.16 -20.23 -33.05
N SER A 440 -8.08 -19.57 -32.35
CA SER A 440 -7.92 -18.21 -31.82
C SER A 440 -8.28 -18.21 -30.33
N ILE A 441 -7.32 -17.87 -29.47
CA ILE A 441 -7.49 -18.00 -28.02
C ILE A 441 -6.51 -17.09 -27.27
N LEU A 442 -6.84 -16.66 -26.07
CA LEU A 442 -5.90 -15.96 -25.19
C LEU A 442 -4.65 -16.82 -24.86
N SER A 443 -3.56 -16.15 -24.53
CA SER A 443 -2.38 -16.78 -23.92
C SER A 443 -2.35 -16.51 -22.42
N ASN A 444 -2.29 -17.56 -21.59
CA ASN A 444 -2.04 -17.39 -20.15
C ASN A 444 -0.60 -16.95 -19.86
N TYR A 445 0.35 -17.26 -20.75
CA TYR A 445 1.73 -16.83 -20.63
C TYR A 445 1.93 -15.41 -21.19
N CYS A 446 1.44 -14.40 -20.46
CA CYS A 446 1.49 -12.99 -20.84
C CYS A 446 2.61 -12.24 -20.10
N ILE A 447 3.81 -12.22 -20.67
CA ILE A 447 4.99 -11.54 -20.07
C ILE A 447 4.88 -10.01 -20.06
N GLU A 448 3.98 -9.44 -20.87
CA GLU A 448 3.65 -8.02 -20.91
C GLU A 448 2.87 -7.59 -19.66
N ARG A 449 2.36 -8.55 -18.88
CA ARG A 449 1.61 -8.37 -17.63
C ARG A 449 2.33 -8.98 -16.44
N THR A 450 3.48 -8.43 -16.15
CA THR A 450 4.40 -8.91 -15.11
C THR A 450 4.37 -8.00 -13.91
N THR A 451 4.47 -8.59 -12.72
CA THR A 451 4.57 -7.87 -11.45
C THR A 451 5.83 -8.30 -10.70
N GLU A 452 6.54 -7.31 -10.16
CA GLU A 452 7.72 -7.49 -9.31
C GLU A 452 7.37 -7.11 -7.87
N SER A 453 7.88 -7.88 -6.92
CA SER A 453 8.00 -7.48 -5.51
C SER A 453 9.41 -7.75 -5.02
N LYS A 454 9.94 -6.87 -4.18
CA LYS A 454 11.24 -7.03 -3.57
C LYS A 454 11.30 -6.46 -2.17
N PHE A 455 12.33 -6.85 -1.43
CA PHE A 455 12.71 -6.23 -0.18
C PHE A 455 14.22 -6.16 -0.03
N MET A 456 14.66 -5.28 0.87
CA MET A 456 16.04 -5.18 1.29
C MET A 456 16.07 -4.98 2.81
N ILE A 457 16.67 -5.92 3.54
CA ILE A 457 16.73 -5.91 5.01
C ILE A 457 18.18 -5.86 5.46
N PRO A 458 18.56 -4.91 6.35
CA PRO A 458 19.87 -4.92 7.00
C PRO A 458 20.11 -6.28 7.66
N VAL A 459 21.27 -6.90 7.40
CA VAL A 459 21.57 -8.25 7.90
C VAL A 459 21.45 -8.32 9.42
N GLU A 460 21.82 -7.27 10.14
CA GLU A 460 21.66 -7.14 11.60
C GLU A 460 20.22 -7.32 12.11
N HIS A 461 19.20 -7.04 11.28
CA HIS A 461 17.79 -7.20 11.64
C HIS A 461 17.26 -8.62 11.38
N LEU A 462 18.04 -9.51 10.75
CA LEU A 462 17.60 -10.88 10.42
C LEU A 462 17.72 -11.85 11.59
N SER A 463 18.36 -11.43 12.70
CA SER A 463 18.56 -12.26 13.89
C SER A 463 17.28 -12.97 14.33
N TRP A 464 17.37 -14.28 14.54
CA TRP A 464 16.21 -15.11 14.81
C TRP A 464 16.57 -16.35 15.61
N LYS A 465 15.79 -16.61 16.67
CA LYS A 465 15.86 -17.85 17.47
C LYS A 465 17.28 -18.24 17.90
N GLY A 466 18.05 -17.24 18.35
CA GLY A 466 19.43 -17.43 18.83
C GLY A 466 20.51 -17.33 17.76
N HIS A 467 20.15 -17.26 16.47
CA HIS A 467 21.10 -17.08 15.38
C HIS A 467 21.36 -15.61 15.06
N LYS A 468 22.61 -15.31 14.72
CA LYS A 468 23.00 -13.98 14.23
C LYS A 468 22.40 -13.74 12.85
N GLY A 469 22.10 -12.48 12.54
CA GLY A 469 21.47 -12.14 11.27
C GLY A 469 22.28 -12.55 10.04
N ILE A 470 23.61 -12.52 10.11
CA ILE A 470 24.48 -12.99 9.03
C ILE A 470 24.35 -14.50 8.77
N GLU A 471 24.28 -15.31 9.83
CA GLU A 471 24.07 -16.76 9.71
C GLU A 471 22.71 -17.06 9.08
N VAL A 472 21.68 -16.31 9.45
CA VAL A 472 20.33 -16.44 8.86
C VAL A 472 20.37 -16.08 7.38
N ALA A 473 21.05 -14.98 7.00
CA ALA A 473 21.18 -14.57 5.62
C ALA A 473 21.92 -15.61 4.77
N GLU A 474 23.08 -16.07 5.23
CA GLU A 474 23.90 -17.07 4.53
C GLU A 474 23.13 -18.37 4.29
N LYS A 475 22.38 -18.86 5.27
CA LYS A 475 21.56 -20.07 5.10
C LYS A 475 20.35 -19.87 4.18
N VAL A 476 19.77 -18.68 4.16
CA VAL A 476 18.72 -18.34 3.16
C VAL A 476 19.32 -18.38 1.75
N ILE A 477 20.53 -17.83 1.57
CA ILE A 477 21.26 -17.91 0.30
C ILE A 477 21.57 -19.36 -0.04
N GLU A 478 22.07 -20.18 0.88
CA GLU A 478 22.36 -21.60 0.66
C GLU A 478 21.11 -22.37 0.18
N ALA A 479 19.97 -22.19 0.86
CA ALA A 479 18.70 -22.82 0.48
C ALA A 479 18.20 -22.35 -0.90
N TYR A 480 18.40 -21.07 -1.23
CA TYR A 480 18.11 -20.54 -2.56
C TYR A 480 19.04 -21.12 -3.63
N GLN A 481 20.35 -21.23 -3.37
CA GLN A 481 21.30 -21.82 -4.31
C GLN A 481 20.98 -23.29 -4.57
N PHE A 482 20.59 -24.06 -3.55
CA PHE A 482 20.13 -25.43 -3.74
C PHE A 482 18.93 -25.49 -4.70
N ALA A 483 17.94 -24.59 -4.54
CA ALA A 483 16.82 -24.49 -5.48
C ALA A 483 17.25 -24.10 -6.90
N LYS A 484 18.31 -23.31 -7.05
CA LYS A 484 18.83 -22.88 -8.36
C LYS A 484 19.57 -24.01 -9.09
N THR A 485 20.27 -24.86 -8.35
CA THR A 485 21.08 -25.95 -8.91
C THR A 485 20.31 -27.26 -9.10
N ASP A 486 19.19 -27.44 -8.41
CA ASP A 486 18.41 -28.68 -8.44
C ASP A 486 16.93 -28.43 -8.76
N MET A 487 16.44 -29.06 -9.83
CA MET A 487 15.05 -28.95 -10.27
C MET A 487 14.06 -29.50 -9.24
N PHE A 488 14.40 -30.60 -8.54
CA PHE A 488 13.51 -31.17 -7.52
C PHE A 488 13.25 -30.16 -6.40
N ARG A 489 14.31 -29.47 -5.96
CA ARG A 489 14.20 -28.37 -5.01
C ARG A 489 13.51 -27.15 -5.60
N ALA A 490 13.79 -26.75 -6.84
CA ALA A 490 13.15 -25.63 -7.52
C ALA A 490 11.61 -25.75 -7.53
N VAL A 491 11.09 -26.94 -7.85
CA VAL A 491 9.64 -27.21 -7.87
C VAL A 491 9.04 -27.00 -6.48
N THR A 492 9.69 -27.53 -5.44
CA THR A 492 9.23 -27.37 -4.05
C THR A 492 9.33 -25.92 -3.57
N HIS A 493 10.37 -25.20 -4.01
CA HIS A 493 10.58 -23.79 -3.73
C HIS A 493 9.46 -22.93 -4.32
N ASN A 494 9.09 -23.20 -5.58
CA ASN A 494 8.01 -22.51 -6.26
C ASN A 494 6.64 -22.88 -5.70
N LYS A 495 6.40 -24.15 -5.35
CA LYS A 495 5.18 -24.56 -4.61
C LYS A 495 4.96 -23.71 -3.36
N GLY A 496 6.03 -23.44 -2.60
CA GLY A 496 5.97 -22.58 -1.41
C GLY A 496 5.56 -21.14 -1.71
N ILE A 497 5.90 -20.60 -2.89
CA ILE A 497 5.41 -19.29 -3.36
C ILE A 497 3.91 -19.39 -3.65
N MET A 498 3.50 -20.43 -4.37
CA MET A 498 2.12 -20.61 -4.83
C MET A 498 1.14 -20.86 -3.69
N ASN A 499 1.57 -21.49 -2.59
CA ASN A 499 0.79 -21.56 -1.35
C ASN A 499 0.26 -20.18 -0.89
N GLY A 500 1.05 -19.13 -1.06
CA GLY A 500 0.64 -17.77 -0.73
C GLY A 500 -0.24 -17.16 -1.82
N ILE A 501 0.23 -17.23 -3.07
CA ILE A 501 -0.44 -16.64 -4.24
C ILE A 501 -1.85 -17.21 -4.41
N ASP A 502 -1.97 -18.52 -4.49
CA ASP A 502 -3.24 -19.21 -4.75
C ASP A 502 -4.25 -18.96 -3.63
N ALA A 503 -3.78 -18.86 -2.38
CA ALA A 503 -4.64 -18.55 -1.26
C ALA A 503 -5.29 -17.17 -1.38
N VAL A 504 -4.55 -16.17 -1.88
CA VAL A 504 -5.12 -14.83 -2.16
C VAL A 504 -6.04 -14.87 -3.38
N CYS A 505 -5.63 -15.58 -4.44
CA CYS A 505 -6.43 -15.74 -5.65
C CYS A 505 -7.80 -16.38 -5.36
N LEU A 506 -7.82 -17.47 -4.59
CA LEU A 506 -9.03 -18.12 -4.10
C LEU A 506 -9.90 -17.17 -3.28
N ALA A 507 -9.31 -16.43 -2.34
CA ALA A 507 -10.04 -15.50 -1.49
C ALA A 507 -10.65 -14.32 -2.26
N THR A 508 -10.07 -13.95 -3.40
CA THR A 508 -10.47 -12.79 -4.22
C THR A 508 -11.13 -13.19 -5.55
N GLY A 509 -11.47 -14.47 -5.72
CA GLY A 509 -12.21 -14.99 -6.86
C GLY A 509 -11.44 -14.96 -8.19
N GLN A 510 -10.11 -15.02 -8.15
CA GLN A 510 -9.25 -15.04 -9.34
C GLN A 510 -9.07 -16.46 -9.88
N ASP A 511 -8.74 -16.58 -11.17
CA ASP A 511 -8.36 -17.86 -11.76
C ASP A 511 -6.92 -18.21 -11.38
N TRP A 512 -6.75 -19.01 -10.32
CA TRP A 512 -5.42 -19.42 -9.86
C TRP A 512 -4.72 -20.36 -10.87
N ARG A 513 -5.45 -21.09 -11.73
CA ARG A 513 -4.85 -22.00 -12.73
C ARG A 513 -4.14 -21.19 -13.82
N ALA A 514 -4.73 -20.07 -14.22
CA ALA A 514 -4.09 -19.15 -15.17
C ALA A 514 -2.76 -18.60 -14.61
N ILE A 515 -2.73 -18.27 -13.32
CA ILE A 515 -1.53 -17.74 -12.65
C ILE A 515 -0.48 -18.83 -12.44
N GLU A 516 -0.87 -20.02 -11.96
CA GLU A 516 0.01 -21.19 -11.78
C GLU A 516 0.69 -21.61 -13.08
N SER A 517 -0.10 -21.79 -14.15
CA SER A 517 0.44 -22.18 -15.46
C SER A 517 1.42 -21.14 -16.00
N ALA A 518 1.13 -19.85 -15.84
CA ALA A 518 2.02 -18.78 -16.25
C ALA A 518 3.29 -18.72 -15.40
N ALA A 519 3.18 -18.84 -14.07
CA ALA A 519 4.30 -18.81 -13.15
C ALA A 519 5.26 -19.98 -13.41
N HIS A 520 4.75 -21.20 -13.55
CA HIS A 520 5.58 -22.36 -13.84
C HIS A 520 6.17 -22.37 -15.25
N ALA A 521 5.49 -21.78 -16.25
CA ALA A 521 6.11 -21.50 -17.54
C ALA A 521 7.21 -20.42 -17.43
N TYR A 522 7.00 -19.38 -16.63
CA TYR A 522 7.99 -18.33 -16.40
C TYR A 522 9.25 -18.84 -15.69
N ALA A 523 9.11 -19.89 -14.88
CA ALA A 523 10.21 -20.58 -14.22
C ALA A 523 11.18 -21.25 -15.22
N THR A 524 10.78 -21.52 -16.47
CA THR A 524 11.63 -22.17 -17.47
C THR A 524 12.30 -21.21 -18.45
N ARG A 525 12.03 -19.90 -18.35
CA ARG A 525 12.43 -18.88 -19.34
C ARG A 525 13.93 -18.71 -19.56
N LYS A 526 14.77 -19.20 -18.64
CA LYS A 526 16.24 -19.09 -18.70
C LYS A 526 16.93 -20.41 -19.09
N GLY A 527 16.17 -21.40 -19.56
CA GLY A 527 16.66 -22.74 -19.86
C GLY A 527 16.60 -23.65 -18.61
N GLY A 528 15.72 -24.65 -18.67
CA GLY A 528 15.42 -25.52 -17.52
C GLY A 528 14.56 -24.83 -16.45
N TYR A 529 13.92 -25.62 -15.59
CA TYR A 529 13.04 -25.12 -14.53
C TYR A 529 13.85 -24.57 -13.35
N GLN A 530 13.59 -23.32 -12.96
CA GLN A 530 14.36 -22.54 -11.99
C GLN A 530 13.48 -21.94 -10.86
N PRO A 531 14.06 -21.54 -9.71
CA PRO A 531 13.31 -20.80 -8.70
C PRO A 531 12.84 -19.45 -9.25
N LEU A 532 11.60 -19.07 -8.96
CA LEU A 532 11.01 -17.80 -9.40
C LEU A 532 11.57 -16.58 -8.65
N THR A 533 12.05 -16.79 -7.42
CA THR A 533 12.68 -15.73 -6.63
C THR A 533 14.16 -15.60 -6.92
N HIS A 534 14.73 -14.45 -6.57
CA HIS A 534 16.15 -14.22 -6.46
C HIS A 534 16.50 -13.74 -5.06
N TYR A 535 17.60 -14.26 -4.50
CA TYR A 535 18.17 -13.77 -3.24
C TYR A 535 19.66 -13.52 -3.38
N GLU A 536 20.13 -12.42 -2.79
CA GLU A 536 21.54 -12.07 -2.70
C GLU A 536 21.82 -11.24 -1.45
N ILE A 537 23.09 -11.22 -1.03
CA ILE A 537 23.58 -10.29 -0.02
C ILE A 537 24.26 -9.14 -0.76
N VAL A 538 23.73 -7.93 -0.60
CA VAL A 538 24.28 -6.72 -1.21
C VAL A 538 24.96 -5.87 -0.14
N GLU A 539 26.06 -5.21 -0.52
CA GLU A 539 26.78 -4.29 0.35
C GLU A 539 26.60 -2.86 -0.14
N MET A 540 26.12 -1.98 0.75
CA MET A 540 25.89 -0.56 0.46
C MET A 540 26.40 0.25 1.65
N GLU A 541 27.25 1.24 1.40
CA GLU A 541 27.79 2.14 2.44
C GLU A 541 28.44 1.39 3.62
N GLY A 542 29.11 0.27 3.35
CA GLY A 542 29.76 -0.57 4.37
C GLY A 542 28.79 -1.41 5.22
N LYS A 543 27.50 -1.46 4.86
CA LYS A 543 26.49 -2.31 5.51
C LYS A 543 26.00 -3.39 4.56
N LYS A 544 25.78 -4.59 5.11
CA LYS A 544 25.25 -5.74 4.37
C LYS A 544 23.73 -5.82 4.50
N TYR A 545 23.07 -6.12 3.39
CA TYR A 545 21.63 -6.30 3.30
C TYR A 545 21.32 -7.62 2.63
N LEU A 546 20.29 -8.33 3.10
CA LEU A 546 19.68 -9.43 2.34
C LEU A 546 18.61 -8.84 1.43
N MET A 547 18.78 -9.01 0.13
CA MET A 547 17.79 -8.69 -0.88
C MET A 547 17.04 -9.97 -1.29
N GLY A 548 15.71 -9.87 -1.34
CA GLY A 548 14.85 -10.91 -1.91
C GLY A 548 13.91 -10.30 -2.94
N MET A 549 13.73 -10.96 -4.08
CA MET A 549 12.91 -10.48 -5.20
C MET A 549 12.08 -11.63 -5.77
N LEU A 550 10.87 -11.33 -6.21
CA LEU A 550 10.00 -12.22 -6.97
C LEU A 550 9.39 -11.46 -8.14
N GLU A 551 9.41 -12.08 -9.31
CA GLU A 551 8.84 -11.54 -10.53
C GLU A 551 8.09 -12.65 -11.27
N LEU A 552 6.82 -12.43 -11.60
CA LEU A 552 6.04 -13.36 -12.42
C LEU A 552 4.90 -12.66 -13.18
N PRO A 553 4.42 -13.26 -14.28
CA PRO A 553 3.16 -12.87 -14.93
C PRO A 553 1.96 -13.08 -14.00
N VAL A 554 1.11 -12.07 -13.85
CA VAL A 554 -0.09 -12.15 -12.98
C VAL A 554 -1.29 -11.53 -13.68
N ALA A 555 -2.12 -12.39 -14.28
CA ALA A 555 -3.36 -12.00 -14.95
C ALA A 555 -4.56 -12.09 -13.98
N VAL A 556 -4.79 -11.01 -13.24
CA VAL A 556 -5.92 -10.86 -12.29
C VAL A 556 -6.88 -9.75 -12.73
N GLY A 557 -8.03 -9.62 -12.08
CA GLY A 557 -8.95 -8.51 -12.28
C GLY A 557 -9.72 -8.16 -11.02
N THR A 558 -10.12 -6.90 -10.88
CA THR A 558 -11.02 -6.45 -9.80
C THR A 558 -12.45 -6.24 -10.27
N ILE A 559 -12.70 -6.40 -11.57
CA ILE A 559 -14.02 -6.34 -12.19
C ILE A 559 -14.30 -7.57 -13.08
N GLY A 560 -15.58 -7.95 -13.13
CA GLY A 560 -16.10 -9.01 -14.00
C GLY A 560 -15.84 -10.43 -13.50
N GLY A 561 -16.22 -11.41 -14.32
CA GLY A 561 -16.04 -12.84 -14.02
C GLY A 561 -16.81 -13.29 -12.78
N THR A 562 -16.15 -14.10 -11.96
CA THR A 562 -16.65 -14.64 -10.69
C THR A 562 -16.85 -13.58 -9.60
N ILE A 563 -16.14 -12.45 -9.67
CA ILE A 563 -16.25 -11.36 -8.67
C ILE A 563 -17.65 -10.77 -8.62
N THR A 564 -18.33 -10.67 -9.78
CA THR A 564 -19.72 -10.18 -9.83
C THR A 564 -20.74 -11.24 -9.45
N LYS A 565 -20.34 -12.51 -9.35
CA LYS A 565 -21.23 -13.64 -9.04
C LYS A 565 -21.21 -14.06 -7.57
N ASN A 566 -20.24 -13.61 -6.78
CA ASN A 566 -20.11 -13.92 -5.35
C ASN A 566 -19.68 -12.67 -4.56
N ASP A 567 -20.53 -12.25 -3.63
CA ASP A 567 -20.36 -11.03 -2.85
C ASP A 567 -19.24 -11.13 -1.81
N LEU A 568 -18.86 -12.35 -1.42
CA LEU A 568 -17.72 -12.58 -0.56
C LEU A 568 -16.41 -12.15 -1.24
N TYR A 569 -16.26 -12.29 -2.56
CA TYR A 569 -15.08 -11.80 -3.27
C TYR A 569 -15.01 -10.27 -3.27
N ARG A 570 -16.16 -9.59 -3.43
CA ARG A 570 -16.25 -8.14 -3.30
C ARG A 570 -15.89 -7.69 -1.88
N GLN A 571 -16.37 -8.41 -0.87
CA GLN A 571 -16.00 -8.16 0.52
C GLN A 571 -14.51 -8.43 0.80
N ALA A 572 -13.91 -9.44 0.17
CA ALA A 572 -12.47 -9.70 0.28
C ALA A 572 -11.63 -8.55 -0.33
N LEU A 573 -12.00 -8.05 -1.51
CA LEU A 573 -11.37 -6.88 -2.11
C LEU A 573 -11.57 -5.62 -1.26
N LYS A 574 -12.75 -5.45 -0.66
CA LYS A 574 -13.05 -4.38 0.31
C LYS A 574 -12.15 -4.49 1.54
N ILE A 575 -11.93 -5.70 2.07
CA ILE A 575 -10.99 -5.95 3.18
C ILE A 575 -9.58 -5.44 2.84
N MET A 576 -9.18 -5.56 1.57
CA MET A 576 -7.88 -5.10 1.04
C MET A 576 -7.86 -3.60 0.70
N GLY A 577 -8.96 -2.87 0.88
CA GLY A 577 -9.08 -1.44 0.56
C GLY A 577 -9.46 -1.14 -0.89
N ASN A 578 -10.14 -2.08 -1.57
CA ASN A 578 -10.55 -1.97 -2.99
C ASN A 578 -9.39 -1.59 -3.92
N PRO A 579 -8.34 -2.42 -4.00
CA PRO A 579 -7.17 -2.13 -4.82
C PRO A 579 -7.53 -2.03 -6.31
N SER A 580 -6.73 -1.30 -7.10
CA SER A 580 -6.74 -1.47 -8.56
C SER A 580 -6.20 -2.85 -8.93
N THR A 581 -6.39 -3.31 -10.16
CA THR A 581 -5.88 -4.62 -10.61
C THR A 581 -4.35 -4.73 -10.52
N GLN A 582 -3.65 -3.61 -10.74
CA GLN A 582 -2.21 -3.49 -10.56
C GLN A 582 -1.78 -3.62 -9.09
N VAL A 583 -2.49 -2.93 -8.18
CA VAL A 583 -2.22 -3.04 -6.74
C VAL A 583 -2.58 -4.44 -6.23
N LEU A 584 -3.63 -5.08 -6.75
CA LEU A 584 -3.97 -6.46 -6.40
C LEU A 584 -2.85 -7.43 -6.82
N SER A 585 -2.30 -7.29 -8.03
CA SER A 585 -1.18 -8.14 -8.47
C SER A 585 0.07 -7.90 -7.61
N GLU A 586 0.37 -6.66 -7.24
CA GLU A 586 1.46 -6.30 -6.33
C GLU A 586 1.31 -6.95 -4.96
N ILE A 587 0.09 -6.99 -4.42
CA ILE A 587 -0.20 -7.68 -3.15
C ILE A 587 0.00 -9.19 -3.30
N ILE A 588 -0.53 -9.79 -4.37
CA ILE A 588 -0.42 -11.23 -4.64
C ILE A 588 1.05 -11.67 -4.74
N VAL A 589 1.86 -10.99 -5.57
CA VAL A 589 3.29 -11.29 -5.72
C VAL A 589 4.03 -11.07 -4.40
N THR A 590 3.69 -10.01 -3.66
CA THR A 590 4.33 -9.78 -2.36
C THR A 590 4.00 -10.87 -1.34
N VAL A 591 2.77 -11.38 -1.32
CA VAL A 591 2.42 -12.54 -0.50
C VAL A 591 3.23 -13.77 -0.90
N GLY A 592 3.40 -14.02 -2.20
CA GLY A 592 4.26 -15.10 -2.69
C GLY A 592 5.71 -14.98 -2.21
N LEU A 593 6.31 -13.78 -2.30
CA LEU A 593 7.66 -13.52 -1.82
C LEU A 593 7.77 -13.67 -0.29
N ALA A 594 6.80 -13.12 0.45
CA ALA A 594 6.73 -13.27 1.90
C ALA A 594 6.63 -14.74 2.31
N GLN A 595 5.83 -15.53 1.60
CA GLN A 595 5.67 -16.94 1.88
C GLN A 595 6.93 -17.75 1.61
N ASN A 596 7.61 -17.45 0.51
CA ASN A 596 8.89 -18.07 0.19
C ASN A 596 9.96 -17.73 1.23
N PHE A 597 10.09 -16.46 1.60
CA PHE A 597 11.05 -16.03 2.62
C PHE A 597 10.75 -16.68 3.98
N ALA A 598 9.47 -16.82 4.36
CA ALA A 598 9.09 -17.55 5.56
C ALA A 598 9.58 -19.00 5.54
N ALA A 599 9.38 -19.70 4.42
CA ALA A 599 9.79 -21.08 4.25
C ALA A 599 11.31 -21.24 4.29
N LEU A 600 12.06 -20.41 3.55
CA LEU A 600 13.53 -20.44 3.55
C LEU A 600 14.09 -20.17 4.95
N ARG A 601 13.60 -19.12 5.63
CA ARG A 601 14.04 -18.77 6.99
C ARG A 601 13.75 -19.90 7.99
N ALA A 602 12.61 -20.57 7.88
CA ALA A 602 12.25 -21.69 8.76
C ALA A 602 13.11 -22.94 8.50
N MET A 603 13.31 -23.32 7.23
CA MET A 603 14.16 -24.47 6.85
C MET A 603 15.61 -24.28 7.28
N ALA A 604 16.15 -23.07 7.08
CA ALA A 604 17.52 -22.73 7.43
C ALA A 604 17.83 -22.92 8.92
N ILE A 605 16.86 -22.63 9.80
CA ILE A 605 17.14 -22.48 11.23
C ILE A 605 16.53 -23.60 12.09
N GLU A 606 15.29 -24.00 11.85
CA GLU A 606 14.58 -24.94 12.73
C GLU A 606 14.25 -26.29 12.11
N GLY A 607 14.20 -26.37 10.79
CA GLY A 607 13.48 -27.41 10.08
C GLY A 607 11.95 -27.21 10.19
N ILE A 608 11.21 -27.48 9.12
CA ILE A 608 9.77 -27.14 8.99
C ILE A 608 8.88 -27.85 10.04
N GLN A 609 9.29 -29.02 10.52
CA GLN A 609 8.41 -29.92 11.27
C GLN A 609 7.95 -29.38 12.63
N LYS A 610 8.79 -28.66 13.39
CA LYS A 610 8.43 -28.18 14.74
C LYS A 610 7.23 -27.22 14.77
N GLY A 611 7.03 -26.44 13.70
CA GLY A 611 5.88 -25.53 13.57
C GLY A 611 4.58 -26.23 13.18
N HIS A 612 4.64 -27.21 12.26
CA HIS A 612 3.49 -27.97 11.77
C HIS A 612 2.85 -28.85 12.85
N MET A 613 3.64 -29.35 13.80
CA MET A 613 3.16 -30.21 14.89
C MET A 613 2.04 -29.59 15.71
N LYS A 614 2.02 -28.27 15.92
CA LYS A 614 0.98 -27.65 16.75
C LYS A 614 -0.42 -27.70 16.12
N LEU A 615 -0.51 -27.56 14.80
CA LEU A 615 -1.78 -27.65 14.08
C LEU A 615 -2.17 -29.09 13.79
N HIS A 616 -1.20 -29.96 13.52
CA HIS A 616 -1.43 -31.40 13.37
C HIS A 616 -2.02 -32.00 14.66
N VAL A 617 -1.49 -31.63 15.83
CA VAL A 617 -2.03 -32.05 17.12
C VAL A 617 -3.46 -31.55 17.33
N ARG A 618 -3.79 -30.33 16.90
CA ARG A 618 -5.18 -29.84 16.94
C ARG A 618 -6.11 -30.65 16.04
N ALA A 619 -5.67 -31.02 14.85
CA ALA A 619 -6.45 -31.88 13.96
C ALA A 619 -6.72 -33.24 14.61
N ILE A 620 -5.72 -33.83 15.27
CA ILE A 620 -5.86 -35.12 15.98
C ILE A 620 -6.77 -34.99 17.20
N MET A 621 -6.65 -33.91 17.98
CA MET A 621 -7.57 -33.61 19.09
C MET A 621 -9.02 -33.43 18.62
N ASN A 622 -9.22 -32.81 17.45
CA ASN A 622 -10.55 -32.69 16.85
C ASN A 622 -11.12 -34.04 16.41
N ILE A 623 -10.31 -34.91 15.78
CA ILE A 623 -10.71 -36.27 15.42
C ILE A 623 -11.08 -37.07 16.68
N ALA A 624 -10.28 -36.94 17.74
CA ALA A 624 -10.52 -37.56 19.03
C ALA A 624 -11.65 -36.90 19.85
N LYS A 625 -12.29 -35.84 19.32
CA LYS A 625 -13.36 -35.08 19.98
C LYS A 625 -12.98 -34.62 21.40
N VAL A 626 -11.73 -34.19 21.58
CA VAL A 626 -11.25 -33.70 22.87
C VAL A 626 -12.06 -32.44 23.24
N PRO A 627 -12.71 -32.42 24.42
CA PRO A 627 -13.41 -31.23 24.89
C PRO A 627 -12.47 -30.01 24.97
N GLU A 628 -12.96 -28.82 24.62
CA GLU A 628 -12.14 -27.59 24.50
C GLU A 628 -11.32 -27.29 25.78
N HIS A 629 -11.88 -27.57 26.96
CA HIS A 629 -11.20 -27.39 28.26
C HIS A 629 -10.02 -28.34 28.49
N LEU A 630 -9.92 -29.45 27.74
CA LEU A 630 -8.85 -30.45 27.83
C LEU A 630 -7.79 -30.33 26.72
N GLU A 631 -8.03 -29.51 25.68
CA GLU A 631 -7.09 -29.38 24.57
C GLU A 631 -5.67 -28.98 25.02
N VAL A 632 -5.56 -28.08 26.00
CA VAL A 632 -4.26 -27.62 26.51
C VAL A 632 -3.52 -28.76 27.22
N ALA A 633 -4.24 -29.60 27.97
CA ALA A 633 -3.67 -30.75 28.67
C ALA A 633 -3.25 -31.84 27.68
N CYS A 634 -4.09 -32.18 26.71
CA CYS A 634 -3.77 -33.13 25.63
C CYS A 634 -2.58 -32.67 24.79
N PHE A 635 -2.53 -31.38 24.42
CA PHE A 635 -1.39 -30.82 23.70
C PHE A 635 -0.07 -30.97 24.48
N ARG A 636 -0.08 -30.64 25.78
CA ARG A 636 1.09 -30.78 26.65
C ARG A 636 1.51 -32.24 26.78
N PHE A 637 0.54 -33.15 26.94
CA PHE A 637 0.77 -34.59 27.06
C PHE A 637 1.43 -35.17 25.80
N MET A 638 0.88 -34.89 24.62
CA MET A 638 1.44 -35.38 23.35
C MET A 638 2.82 -34.78 23.06
N SER A 639 2.99 -33.48 23.33
CA SER A 639 4.28 -32.79 23.15
C SER A 639 5.37 -33.35 24.08
N ALA A 640 5.04 -33.65 25.33
CA ALA A 640 5.98 -34.23 26.29
C ALA A 640 6.43 -35.65 25.89
N ARG A 641 5.58 -36.40 25.18
CA ARG A 641 5.90 -37.76 24.72
C ARG A 641 6.54 -37.82 23.33
N ASN A 642 6.59 -36.68 22.62
CA ASN A 642 6.99 -36.61 21.21
C ASN A 642 6.26 -37.66 20.34
N LYS A 643 5.00 -37.97 20.71
CA LYS A 643 4.09 -38.89 20.02
C LYS A 643 2.75 -38.19 19.90
N PHE A 644 2.28 -38.04 18.67
CA PHE A 644 1.13 -37.21 18.34
C PHE A 644 -0.06 -38.01 17.80
N ASN A 645 0.05 -39.33 17.71
CA ASN A 645 -0.97 -40.27 17.23
C ASN A 645 -1.90 -40.78 18.33
#